data_AF-A0A9P1I8Z3-F1
#
_entry.id   AF-A0A9P1I8Z3-F1
#
_cell.length_a   1.000
_cell.length_b   1.000
_cell.length_c   1.000
_cell.angle_alpha   90.00
_cell.angle_beta   90.00
_cell.angle_gamma   90.00
#
_symmetry.space_group_name_H-M   'P 1'
#
loop_
_entity.id
_entity.type
_entity.pdbx_description
1 polymer ?
#
loop_
_entity_poly.entity_id
_entity_poly.type
_entity_poly.pdbx_seq_one_letter_code
_entity_poly.pdbx_strand_id
1 'polypeptide(L)'
;MSSFCDGAKRVLIKLSRSGHCENLEDWSLLRDDVLEMAEGIYGDLVTREEALELVAKEILESERPEFMDLVLTLNPRDPISDKKLSAKKSGEVLLSKSEDLMSEATHKDDPLLGKSRFFAISAREISGNPAKDQLRWLDAIELAQELGCTIMPIAIKFADHEQLLHDLVHIGANYKLGKKLAKLAVLLEITTPVATALSLCALAALNHNDDVYLGKYIGEVIRKTKGLAVVHELCMRIILKEEYVVPVDMADIYSCAMNNCNEKNMMETLDAIAENERILAENAEKHRKSAENLPICQLFTPDSMYCTVDCYKSKNIPKLDPKLYKKSGNLKKLMAYESSSLAMCLSLFQAENLAENQEFWTENEKLKRYEKSLRFFAGKGVPMEILTKIAPMKVINAANQNDRSLTAIDRIEDYGCDKNRFIGDRQYRDDAIVGLAMTENDQQFQDAIELAQKYEIDDWQLHMASLENAISMLPIPEVKQIIKNRQHLVKLRQNLDLFHSTLRHAVLPLLGTNEQFFAYCSLFSEQEVEKKAVGVVRKIVEKRKEARAPKMWQDAKYLAGILIGIPDKILWSIVEMVQLIPVGKVACEIAARELLDGNEVRPPGHPLTIWLLVGEDLEEFVEIVAVKAREDEIAYLKNALILLEATPKTPKILIEALKDRVEKMERSTISPENQGFGAQNETGMKMRRKN
;
A
#
# COMPACT_ATOMS: atom_id res chain seq x y z
N MET A 1 -95.11 -5.81 27.29
CA MET A 1 -94.90 -5.64 25.83
C MET A 1 -93.51 -6.11 25.38
N SER A 2 -92.40 -5.64 25.97
CA SER A 2 -91.03 -6.09 25.59
C SER A 2 -90.82 -7.62 25.62
N SER A 3 -91.28 -8.34 26.67
CA SER A 3 -91.16 -9.81 26.73
C SER A 3 -91.96 -10.58 25.65
N PHE A 4 -93.03 -9.99 25.10
CA PHE A 4 -93.85 -10.63 24.05
C PHE A 4 -93.25 -10.41 22.65
N CYS A 5 -92.68 -9.23 22.42
CA CYS A 5 -91.89 -8.92 21.22
C CYS A 5 -90.68 -9.87 21.11
N ASP A 6 -89.92 -10.08 22.20
CA ASP A 6 -88.80 -11.01 22.23
C ASP A 6 -89.23 -12.47 22.00
N GLY A 7 -90.41 -12.85 22.49
CA GLY A 7 -91.00 -14.16 22.24
C GLY A 7 -91.31 -14.40 20.77
N ALA A 8 -91.98 -13.44 20.11
CA ALA A 8 -92.31 -13.50 18.69
C ALA A 8 -91.06 -13.58 17.81
N LYS A 9 -90.05 -12.73 18.07
CA LYS A 9 -88.76 -12.76 17.35
C LYS A 9 -88.06 -14.12 17.48
N ARG A 10 -88.06 -14.73 18.67
CA ARG A 10 -87.48 -16.09 18.87
C ARG A 10 -88.21 -17.17 18.10
N VAL A 11 -89.53 -17.08 17.95
CA VAL A 11 -90.31 -18.04 17.12
C VAL A 11 -89.92 -17.89 15.66
N LEU A 12 -89.85 -16.67 15.14
CA LEU A 12 -89.43 -16.41 13.76
C LEU A 12 -87.98 -16.86 13.51
N ILE A 13 -87.04 -16.59 14.43
CA ILE A 13 -85.66 -17.10 14.34
C ILE A 13 -85.63 -18.63 14.29
N LYS A 14 -86.43 -19.31 15.13
CA LYS A 14 -86.50 -20.78 15.11
C LYS A 14 -87.08 -21.30 13.80
N LEU A 15 -88.08 -20.63 13.24
CA LEU A 15 -88.65 -20.96 11.94
C LEU A 15 -87.58 -20.84 10.85
N SER A 16 -86.89 -19.69 10.79
CA SER A 16 -85.79 -19.43 9.85
C SER A 16 -84.69 -20.48 9.93
N ARG A 17 -84.29 -20.89 11.14
CA ARG A 17 -83.27 -21.94 11.37
C ARG A 17 -83.74 -23.36 11.08
N SER A 18 -85.04 -23.61 11.11
CA SER A 18 -85.62 -24.95 10.88
C SER A 18 -85.86 -25.26 9.40
N GLY A 19 -85.92 -24.22 8.56
CA GLY A 19 -85.97 -24.34 7.10
C GLY A 19 -84.65 -24.88 6.57
N HIS A 20 -84.64 -26.14 6.11
CA HIS A 20 -83.48 -26.69 5.42
C HIS A 20 -83.47 -26.16 3.98
N CYS A 21 -82.95 -24.95 3.78
CA CYS A 21 -82.95 -24.27 2.48
C CYS A 21 -81.63 -24.52 1.74
N GLU A 22 -81.67 -25.14 0.56
CA GLU A 22 -80.47 -25.47 -0.23
C GLU A 22 -80.33 -24.61 -1.50
N ASN A 23 -81.45 -24.19 -2.08
CA ASN A 23 -81.52 -23.47 -3.35
C ASN A 23 -82.27 -22.13 -3.21
N LEU A 24 -82.22 -21.29 -4.26
CA LEU A 24 -82.82 -19.96 -4.26
C LEU A 24 -84.34 -19.97 -4.03
N GLU A 25 -85.03 -21.03 -4.48
CA GLU A 25 -86.47 -21.17 -4.36
C GLU A 25 -86.85 -21.47 -2.90
N ASP A 26 -86.13 -22.37 -2.22
CA ASP A 26 -86.32 -22.66 -0.81
C ASP A 26 -86.13 -21.40 0.05
N TRP A 27 -85.09 -20.62 -0.23
CA TRP A 27 -84.82 -19.36 0.47
C TRP A 27 -85.88 -18.29 0.18
N SER A 28 -86.42 -18.27 -1.05
CA SER A 28 -87.51 -17.35 -1.43
C SER A 28 -88.80 -17.67 -0.70
N LEU A 29 -89.12 -18.96 -0.57
CA LEU A 29 -90.27 -19.46 0.19
C LEU A 29 -90.12 -19.13 1.68
N LEU A 30 -88.96 -19.43 2.27
CA LEU A 30 -88.70 -19.12 3.68
C LEU A 30 -88.85 -17.61 3.98
N ARG A 31 -88.33 -16.74 3.10
CA ARG A 31 -88.51 -15.30 3.22
C ARG A 31 -90.00 -14.94 3.22
N ASP A 32 -90.74 -15.43 2.23
CA ASP A 32 -92.15 -15.09 2.06
C ASP A 32 -93.00 -15.62 3.24
N ASP A 33 -92.73 -16.83 3.74
CA ASP A 33 -93.37 -17.42 4.93
C ASP A 33 -93.10 -16.62 6.21
N VAL A 34 -91.84 -16.18 6.41
CA VAL A 34 -91.46 -15.37 7.57
C VAL A 34 -92.13 -13.99 7.52
N LEU A 35 -92.27 -13.39 6.33
CA LEU A 35 -92.99 -12.12 6.16
C LEU A 35 -94.49 -12.28 6.38
N GLU A 36 -95.11 -13.34 5.83
CA GLU A 36 -96.52 -13.61 6.03
C GLU A 36 -96.83 -13.85 7.51
N MET A 37 -95.97 -14.60 8.22
CA MET A 37 -96.12 -14.82 9.65
C MET A 37 -95.91 -13.54 10.46
N ALA A 38 -94.92 -12.72 10.09
CA ALA A 38 -94.67 -11.44 10.75
C ALA A 38 -95.85 -10.47 10.57
N GLU A 39 -96.39 -10.34 9.37
CA GLU A 39 -97.50 -9.41 9.07
C GLU A 39 -98.86 -9.93 9.54
N GLY A 40 -99.12 -11.22 9.39
CA GLY A 40 -100.41 -11.85 9.68
C GLY A 40 -100.63 -12.22 11.15
N ILE A 41 -99.57 -12.65 11.85
CA ILE A 41 -99.68 -13.14 13.24
C ILE A 41 -99.04 -12.16 14.24
N TYR A 42 -97.90 -11.56 13.87
CA TYR A 42 -97.10 -10.74 14.78
C TYR A 42 -97.02 -9.26 14.38
N GLY A 43 -97.95 -8.74 13.58
CA GLY A 43 -97.84 -7.41 12.95
C GLY A 43 -97.71 -6.25 13.94
N ASP A 44 -98.27 -6.39 15.14
CA ASP A 44 -98.15 -5.41 16.23
C ASP A 44 -96.84 -5.53 17.05
N LEU A 45 -96.05 -6.59 16.80
CA LEU A 45 -94.89 -6.99 17.60
C LEU A 45 -93.57 -7.03 16.83
N VAL A 46 -93.60 -7.33 15.53
CA VAL A 46 -92.41 -7.42 14.67
C VAL A 46 -92.68 -6.69 13.36
N THR A 47 -91.82 -5.72 13.02
CA THR A 47 -91.97 -4.98 11.76
C THR A 47 -91.51 -5.83 10.58
N ARG A 48 -91.99 -5.49 9.38
CA ARG A 48 -91.53 -6.11 8.13
C ARG A 48 -90.01 -6.01 7.95
N GLU A 49 -89.42 -4.87 8.28
CA GLU A 49 -87.97 -4.65 8.22
C GLU A 49 -87.23 -5.55 9.22
N GLU A 50 -87.74 -5.71 10.44
CA GLU A 50 -87.18 -6.64 11.43
C GLU A 50 -87.27 -8.10 10.96
N ALA A 51 -88.38 -8.50 10.34
CA ALA A 51 -88.56 -9.85 9.80
C ALA A 51 -87.57 -10.14 8.65
N LEU A 52 -87.40 -9.20 7.72
CA LEU A 52 -86.39 -9.29 6.66
C LEU A 52 -84.96 -9.35 7.22
N GLU A 53 -84.67 -8.59 8.29
CA GLU A 53 -83.37 -8.63 8.97
C GLU A 53 -83.08 -10.02 9.58
N LEU A 54 -84.09 -10.71 10.13
CA LEU A 54 -83.91 -12.06 10.65
C LEU A 54 -83.56 -13.07 9.55
N VAL A 55 -84.28 -13.02 8.41
CA VAL A 55 -83.99 -13.88 7.25
C VAL A 55 -82.62 -13.56 6.66
N ALA A 56 -82.25 -12.27 6.58
CA ALA A 56 -80.93 -11.85 6.12
C ALA A 56 -79.81 -12.40 7.01
N LYS A 57 -79.95 -12.32 8.34
CA LYS A 57 -78.97 -12.89 9.26
C LYS A 57 -78.80 -14.39 9.05
N GLU A 58 -79.89 -15.13 8.85
CA GLU A 58 -79.83 -16.58 8.61
C GLU A 58 -79.14 -16.93 7.28
N ILE A 59 -79.43 -16.18 6.20
CA ILE A 59 -78.71 -16.32 4.92
C ILE A 59 -77.21 -16.09 5.10
N LEU A 60 -76.83 -15.07 5.87
CA LEU A 60 -75.42 -14.76 6.13
C LEU A 60 -74.72 -15.81 7.01
N GLU A 61 -75.44 -16.52 7.88
CA GLU A 61 -74.90 -17.67 8.64
C GLU A 61 -74.73 -18.93 7.77
N SER A 62 -75.55 -19.11 6.73
CA SER A 62 -75.53 -20.30 5.87
C SER A 62 -74.29 -20.44 4.97
N GLU A 63 -73.38 -19.46 4.98
CA GLU A 63 -72.19 -19.37 4.11
C GLU A 63 -72.51 -19.39 2.59
N ARG A 64 -73.72 -18.99 2.19
CA ARG A 64 -74.17 -18.92 0.78
C ARG A 64 -74.35 -17.46 0.33
N PRO A 65 -73.26 -16.73 0.06
CA PRO A 65 -73.31 -15.31 -0.29
C PRO A 65 -74.07 -15.03 -1.59
N GLU A 66 -74.25 -16.01 -2.46
CA GLU A 66 -75.03 -15.90 -3.69
C GLU A 66 -76.52 -15.57 -3.45
N PHE A 67 -77.04 -15.83 -2.24
CA PHE A 67 -78.44 -15.58 -1.90
C PHE A 67 -78.66 -14.25 -1.16
N MET A 68 -77.59 -13.47 -0.90
CA MET A 68 -77.70 -12.18 -0.20
C MET A 68 -78.67 -11.21 -0.88
N ASP A 69 -78.66 -11.15 -2.22
CA ASP A 69 -79.51 -10.24 -2.99
C ASP A 69 -81.00 -10.60 -2.90
N LEU A 70 -81.37 -11.76 -2.32
CA LEU A 70 -82.77 -12.13 -2.13
C LEU A 70 -83.50 -11.19 -1.16
N VAL A 71 -82.77 -10.71 -0.15
CA VAL A 71 -83.29 -9.90 0.97
C VAL A 71 -82.50 -8.62 1.20
N LEU A 72 -81.28 -8.50 0.69
CA LEU A 72 -80.46 -7.30 0.79
C LEU A 72 -80.52 -6.47 -0.49
N THR A 73 -80.52 -5.15 -0.37
CA THR A 73 -80.27 -4.23 -1.48
C THR A 73 -78.79 -3.90 -1.51
N LEU A 74 -78.07 -4.43 -2.50
CA LEU A 74 -76.61 -4.28 -2.66
C LEU A 74 -76.21 -3.12 -3.58
N ASN A 75 -77.15 -2.59 -4.38
CA ASN A 75 -76.92 -1.42 -5.22
C ASN A 75 -77.97 -0.33 -4.91
N PRO A 76 -77.55 0.90 -4.56
CA PRO A 76 -78.47 1.99 -4.24
C PRO A 76 -79.41 2.38 -5.39
N ARG A 77 -79.10 1.97 -6.63
CA ARG A 77 -79.91 2.24 -7.82
C ARG A 77 -81.00 1.19 -8.08
N ASP A 78 -81.02 0.11 -7.31
CA ASP A 78 -82.03 -0.93 -7.46
C ASP A 78 -83.42 -0.38 -7.11
N PRO A 79 -84.48 -0.85 -7.80
CA PRO A 79 -85.84 -0.44 -7.49
C PRO A 79 -86.21 -0.84 -6.06
N ILE A 80 -86.95 0.05 -5.39
CA ILE A 80 -87.49 -0.23 -4.04
C ILE A 80 -88.38 -1.47 -4.15
N SER A 81 -88.07 -2.47 -3.32
CA SER A 81 -88.80 -3.73 -3.25
C SER A 81 -89.24 -3.95 -1.82
N ASP A 82 -90.51 -4.24 -1.62
CA ASP A 82 -91.02 -4.57 -0.28
C ASP A 82 -90.43 -5.89 0.22
N LYS A 83 -89.85 -6.72 -0.65
CA LYS A 83 -89.23 -8.00 -0.27
C LYS A 83 -87.74 -7.89 0.09
N LYS A 84 -87.15 -6.69 0.04
CA LYS A 84 -85.74 -6.43 0.37
C LYS A 84 -85.62 -5.35 1.44
N LEU A 85 -84.56 -5.42 2.24
CA LEU A 85 -84.16 -4.36 3.16
C LEU A 85 -83.72 -3.12 2.37
N SER A 86 -83.91 -1.94 2.96
CA SER A 86 -83.38 -0.70 2.39
C SER A 86 -81.85 -0.77 2.24
N ALA A 87 -81.27 -0.04 1.28
CA ALA A 87 -79.81 0.00 1.09
C ALA A 87 -79.06 0.38 2.38
N LYS A 88 -79.62 1.32 3.16
CA LYS A 88 -79.07 1.71 4.47
C LYS A 88 -79.07 0.52 5.44
N LYS A 89 -80.20 -0.17 5.59
CA LYS A 89 -80.34 -1.29 6.53
C LYS A 89 -79.54 -2.52 6.10
N SER A 90 -79.49 -2.80 4.80
CA SER A 90 -78.64 -3.85 4.22
C SER A 90 -77.17 -3.61 4.54
N GLY A 91 -76.74 -2.36 4.45
CA GLY A 91 -75.43 -1.91 4.88
C GLY A 91 -75.15 -2.18 6.37
N GLU A 92 -76.08 -1.81 7.25
CA GLU A 92 -75.97 -2.07 8.70
C GLU A 92 -75.84 -3.57 9.00
N VAL A 93 -76.63 -4.43 8.35
CA VAL A 93 -76.60 -5.89 8.57
C VAL A 93 -75.28 -6.50 8.10
N LEU A 94 -74.78 -6.12 6.92
CA LEU A 94 -73.50 -6.61 6.39
C LEU A 94 -72.32 -6.18 7.25
N LEU A 95 -72.31 -4.92 7.72
CA LEU A 95 -71.26 -4.41 8.59
C LEU A 95 -71.31 -5.02 9.99
N SER A 96 -72.50 -5.25 10.54
CA SER A 96 -72.66 -6.00 11.81
C SER A 96 -72.04 -7.40 11.69
N LYS A 97 -72.37 -8.15 10.63
CA LYS A 97 -71.80 -9.49 10.43
C LYS A 97 -70.28 -9.44 10.20
N SER A 98 -69.80 -8.43 9.48
CA SER A 98 -68.35 -8.21 9.30
C SER A 98 -67.64 -8.00 10.64
N GLU A 99 -68.22 -7.20 11.54
CA GLU A 99 -67.67 -6.93 12.87
C GLU A 99 -67.72 -8.15 13.79
N ASP A 100 -68.81 -8.93 13.75
CA ASP A 100 -68.94 -10.18 14.51
C ASP A 100 -67.83 -11.17 14.12
N LEU A 101 -67.64 -11.39 12.81
CA LEU A 101 -66.60 -12.29 12.29
C LEU A 101 -65.19 -11.82 12.62
N MET A 102 -64.94 -10.50 12.60
CA MET A 102 -63.67 -9.93 13.04
C MET A 102 -63.45 -10.11 14.55
N SER A 103 -64.52 -10.08 15.33
CA SER A 103 -64.49 -10.26 16.79
C SER A 103 -64.23 -11.72 17.19
N GLU A 104 -64.68 -12.67 16.38
CA GLU A 104 -64.46 -14.10 16.55
C GLU A 104 -63.08 -14.57 16.06
N ALA A 105 -62.46 -13.81 15.15
CA ALA A 105 -61.16 -14.16 14.60
C ALA A 105 -60.05 -14.15 15.67
N THR A 106 -59.21 -15.18 15.66
CA THR A 106 -58.20 -15.40 16.71
C THR A 106 -56.76 -15.13 16.27
N HIS A 107 -56.46 -15.34 14.99
CA HIS A 107 -55.10 -15.29 14.44
C HIS A 107 -55.11 -14.79 12.99
N LYS A 108 -53.93 -14.66 12.37
CA LYS A 108 -53.76 -14.04 11.05
C LYS A 108 -54.39 -14.84 9.92
N ASP A 109 -54.21 -16.15 9.93
CA ASP A 109 -54.66 -17.05 8.87
C ASP A 109 -56.11 -17.52 9.09
N ASP A 110 -56.82 -16.88 10.02
CA ASP A 110 -58.20 -17.20 10.36
C ASP A 110 -59.12 -16.86 9.17
N PRO A 111 -59.82 -17.85 8.57
CA PRO A 111 -60.69 -17.61 7.42
C PRO A 111 -61.83 -16.63 7.72
N LEU A 112 -62.15 -16.41 9.00
CA LEU A 112 -63.13 -15.42 9.44
C LEU A 112 -62.75 -13.99 9.03
N LEU A 113 -61.45 -13.64 8.96
CA LEU A 113 -61.02 -12.33 8.50
C LEU A 113 -61.31 -12.12 7.01
N GLY A 114 -61.12 -13.15 6.19
CA GLY A 114 -61.48 -13.14 4.77
C GLY A 114 -62.98 -12.95 4.56
N LYS A 115 -63.79 -13.67 5.34
CA LYS A 115 -65.26 -13.53 5.35
C LYS A 115 -65.70 -12.14 5.82
N SER A 116 -65.09 -11.62 6.90
CA SER A 116 -65.33 -10.28 7.41
C SER A 116 -65.06 -9.22 6.33
N ARG A 117 -63.94 -9.34 5.60
CA ARG A 117 -63.60 -8.45 4.48
C ARG A 117 -64.60 -8.55 3.33
N PHE A 118 -65.06 -9.75 2.98
CA PHE A 118 -66.06 -9.94 1.93
C PHE A 118 -67.36 -9.16 2.20
N PHE A 119 -67.88 -9.22 3.43
CA PHE A 119 -69.09 -8.48 3.79
C PHE A 119 -68.87 -6.96 3.84
N ALA A 120 -67.72 -6.51 4.32
CA ALA A 120 -67.38 -5.07 4.30
C ALA A 120 -67.22 -4.52 2.87
N ILE A 121 -66.65 -5.30 1.94
CA ILE A 121 -66.58 -4.95 0.51
C ILE A 121 -67.99 -4.88 -0.09
N SER A 122 -68.84 -5.84 0.22
CA SER A 122 -70.23 -5.90 -0.27
C SER A 122 -71.05 -4.70 0.22
N ALA A 123 -70.75 -4.16 1.40
CA ALA A 123 -71.40 -2.96 1.94
C ALA A 123 -70.85 -1.63 1.37
N ARG A 124 -69.77 -1.65 0.58
CA ARG A 124 -69.03 -0.43 0.20
C ARG A 124 -69.89 0.58 -0.57
N GLU A 125 -70.65 0.12 -1.55
CA GLU A 125 -71.48 0.98 -2.42
C GLU A 125 -72.73 1.51 -1.71
N ILE A 126 -73.19 0.84 -0.65
CA ILE A 126 -74.44 1.17 0.06
C ILE A 126 -74.23 1.89 1.39
N SER A 127 -73.09 1.69 2.06
CA SER A 127 -72.78 2.29 3.37
C SER A 127 -71.72 3.37 3.32
N GLY A 128 -70.97 3.54 2.22
CA GLY A 128 -70.00 4.63 2.08
C GLY A 128 -68.90 4.63 3.15
N ASN A 129 -68.97 5.54 4.13
CA ASN A 129 -67.92 5.76 5.14
C ASN A 129 -67.79 4.61 6.16
N PRO A 130 -68.85 4.15 6.84
CA PRO A 130 -68.79 2.98 7.72
C PRO A 130 -68.10 1.74 7.12
N ALA A 131 -68.35 1.44 5.84
CA ALA A 131 -67.69 0.33 5.16
C ALA A 131 -66.20 0.59 4.91
N LYS A 132 -65.81 1.83 4.59
CA LYS A 132 -64.40 2.22 4.48
C LYS A 132 -63.68 2.11 5.83
N ASP A 133 -64.34 2.51 6.91
CA ASP A 133 -63.77 2.43 8.26
C ASP A 133 -63.56 0.98 8.68
N GLN A 134 -64.52 0.09 8.41
CA GLN A 134 -64.38 -1.34 8.67
C GLN A 134 -63.25 -1.98 7.84
N LEU A 135 -63.14 -1.64 6.54
CA LEU A 135 -62.05 -2.11 5.68
C LEU A 135 -60.69 -1.59 6.15
N ARG A 136 -60.62 -0.34 6.61
CA ARG A 136 -59.41 0.25 7.19
C ARG A 136 -58.94 -0.54 8.42
N TRP A 137 -59.86 -0.93 9.30
CA TRP A 137 -59.53 -1.77 10.46
C TRP A 137 -59.00 -3.14 10.07
N LEU A 138 -59.61 -3.79 9.08
CA LEU A 138 -59.12 -5.06 8.55
C LEU A 138 -57.71 -4.91 7.93
N ASP A 139 -57.45 -3.83 7.20
CA ASP A 139 -56.12 -3.51 6.68
C ASP A 139 -55.11 -3.24 7.80
N ALA A 140 -55.53 -2.59 8.90
CA ALA A 140 -54.68 -2.32 10.05
C ALA A 140 -54.29 -3.62 10.78
N ILE A 141 -55.26 -4.50 10.99
CA ILE A 141 -55.07 -5.82 11.63
C ILE A 141 -54.12 -6.68 10.79
N GLU A 142 -54.38 -6.80 9.49
CA GLU A 142 -53.55 -7.59 8.58
C GLU A 142 -52.10 -7.09 8.59
N LEU A 143 -51.91 -5.76 8.52
CA LEU A 143 -50.58 -5.15 8.54
C LEU A 143 -49.88 -5.29 9.89
N ALA A 144 -50.59 -5.16 11.01
CA ALA A 144 -50.04 -5.39 12.35
C ALA A 144 -49.59 -6.85 12.52
N GLN A 145 -50.40 -7.82 12.06
CA GLN A 145 -50.06 -9.23 12.12
C GLN A 145 -48.92 -9.60 11.16
N GLU A 146 -48.81 -8.97 9.98
CA GLU A 146 -47.63 -9.08 9.11
C GLU A 146 -46.34 -8.61 9.80
N LEU A 147 -46.45 -7.61 10.68
CA LEU A 147 -45.35 -7.10 11.50
C LEU A 147 -45.10 -7.98 12.75
N GLY A 148 -45.77 -9.12 12.87
CA GLY A 148 -45.55 -10.06 13.97
C GLY A 148 -46.35 -9.75 15.24
N CYS A 149 -47.40 -8.93 15.17
CA CYS A 149 -48.32 -8.74 16.27
C CYS A 149 -48.99 -10.07 16.65
N THR A 150 -48.93 -10.44 17.93
CA THR A 150 -49.60 -11.63 18.48
C THR A 150 -50.92 -11.30 19.18
N ILE A 151 -51.33 -10.03 19.19
CA ILE A 151 -52.60 -9.59 19.78
C ILE A 151 -53.75 -10.09 18.89
N MET A 152 -54.87 -10.48 19.51
CA MET A 152 -56.08 -10.89 18.78
C MET A 152 -56.57 -9.75 17.87
N PRO A 153 -57.07 -10.06 16.65
CA PRO A 153 -57.58 -9.08 15.68
C PRO A 153 -58.43 -7.97 16.30
N ILE A 154 -59.44 -8.32 17.08
CA ILE A 154 -60.36 -7.36 17.69
C ILE A 154 -59.69 -6.48 18.75
N ALA A 155 -58.73 -7.03 19.49
CA ALA A 155 -58.03 -6.29 20.53
C ALA A 155 -57.10 -5.21 19.95
N ILE A 156 -56.66 -5.33 18.68
CA ILE A 156 -55.91 -4.28 17.98
C ILE A 156 -56.75 -3.01 17.81
N LYS A 157 -58.05 -3.15 17.51
CA LYS A 157 -58.98 -2.01 17.36
C LYS A 157 -59.09 -1.17 18.63
N PHE A 158 -59.05 -1.84 19.79
CA PHE A 158 -59.23 -1.23 21.12
C PHE A 158 -57.92 -0.98 21.88
N ALA A 159 -56.77 -1.31 21.30
CA ALA A 159 -55.47 -1.07 21.90
C ALA A 159 -55.15 0.42 21.97
N ASP A 160 -54.19 0.80 22.82
CA ASP A 160 -53.52 2.08 22.70
C ASP A 160 -52.67 2.05 21.42
N HIS A 161 -53.05 2.86 20.42
CA HIS A 161 -52.44 2.81 19.09
C HIS A 161 -51.00 3.29 19.07
N GLU A 162 -50.65 4.28 19.91
CA GLU A 162 -49.28 4.77 19.99
C GLU A 162 -48.37 3.75 20.66
N GLN A 163 -48.85 3.14 21.75
CA GLN A 163 -48.12 2.05 22.42
C GLN A 163 -48.00 0.81 21.53
N LEU A 164 -49.07 0.44 20.82
CA LEU A 164 -49.05 -0.67 19.87
C LEU A 164 -48.00 -0.45 18.79
N LEU A 165 -47.97 0.75 18.18
CA LEU A 165 -46.98 1.09 17.17
C LEU A 165 -45.56 1.02 17.75
N HIS A 166 -45.36 1.56 18.96
CA HIS A 166 -44.08 1.48 19.67
C HIS A 166 -43.61 0.03 19.84
N ASP A 167 -44.48 -0.86 20.31
CA ASP A 167 -44.13 -2.25 20.55
C ASP A 167 -43.80 -2.99 19.24
N LEU A 168 -44.60 -2.76 18.19
CA LEU A 168 -44.38 -3.36 16.87
C LEU A 168 -43.06 -2.94 16.23
N VAL A 169 -42.60 -1.70 16.45
CA VAL A 169 -41.30 -1.23 15.96
C VAL A 169 -40.15 -2.05 16.58
N HIS A 170 -40.29 -2.46 17.83
CA HIS A 170 -39.28 -3.18 18.60
C HIS A 170 -39.28 -4.70 18.38
N ILE A 171 -40.24 -5.25 17.62
CA ILE A 171 -40.25 -6.65 17.25
C ILE A 171 -39.18 -6.91 16.18
N GLY A 172 -38.14 -7.66 16.54
CA GLY A 172 -37.10 -8.12 15.61
C GLY A 172 -36.43 -6.98 14.85
N ALA A 173 -36.55 -7.01 13.51
CA ALA A 173 -35.95 -6.01 12.62
C ALA A 173 -37.00 -5.05 12.00
N ASN A 174 -38.18 -4.93 12.61
CA ASN A 174 -39.28 -4.15 12.06
C ASN A 174 -38.95 -2.66 11.89
N TYR A 175 -38.08 -2.09 12.72
CA TYR A 175 -37.60 -0.72 12.55
C TYR A 175 -37.01 -0.44 11.14
N LYS A 176 -36.57 -1.46 10.39
CA LYS A 176 -36.10 -1.33 8.99
C LYS A 176 -37.25 -1.17 7.98
N LEU A 177 -38.48 -1.45 8.38
CA LEU A 177 -39.69 -1.43 7.57
C LEU A 177 -40.49 -0.12 7.73
N GLY A 178 -39.82 1.02 7.87
CA GLY A 178 -40.46 2.30 8.21
C GLY A 178 -41.64 2.70 7.33
N LYS A 179 -41.65 2.34 6.04
CA LYS A 179 -42.81 2.58 5.14
C LYS A 179 -44.06 1.79 5.55
N LYS A 180 -43.90 0.53 5.96
CA LYS A 180 -45.02 -0.31 6.44
C LYS A 180 -45.54 0.23 7.78
N LEU A 181 -44.65 0.58 8.69
CA LEU A 181 -45.02 1.15 10.00
C LEU A 181 -45.69 2.52 9.87
N ALA A 182 -45.25 3.37 8.94
CA ALA A 182 -45.92 4.63 8.63
C ALA A 182 -47.32 4.40 8.02
N LYS A 183 -47.48 3.40 7.14
CA LYS A 183 -48.80 3.00 6.62
C LYS A 183 -49.71 2.52 7.75
N LEU A 184 -49.19 1.70 8.68
CA LEU A 184 -49.94 1.25 9.84
C LEU A 184 -50.38 2.43 10.72
N ALA A 185 -49.47 3.36 11.01
CA ALA A 185 -49.78 4.54 11.81
C ALA A 185 -50.90 5.40 11.18
N VAL A 186 -50.97 5.48 9.85
CA VAL A 186 -52.09 6.14 9.15
C VAL A 186 -53.40 5.37 9.34
N LEU A 187 -53.37 4.04 9.25
CA LEU A 187 -54.57 3.20 9.44
C LEU A 187 -55.09 3.23 10.88
N LEU A 188 -54.20 3.37 11.85
CA LEU A 188 -54.49 3.54 13.27
C LEU A 188 -54.85 4.98 13.66
N GLU A 189 -54.87 5.92 12.70
CA GLU A 189 -55.22 7.34 12.94
C GLU A 189 -54.34 8.04 13.99
N ILE A 190 -53.07 7.65 14.10
CA ILE A 190 -52.11 8.30 15.01
C ILE A 190 -51.83 9.74 14.58
N THR A 191 -51.69 10.64 15.55
CA THR A 191 -51.34 12.05 15.29
C THR A 191 -49.97 12.13 14.62
N THR A 192 -49.88 12.84 13.49
CA THR A 192 -48.65 12.94 12.67
C THR A 192 -48.02 11.57 12.34
N PRO A 193 -48.76 10.67 11.68
CA PRO A 193 -48.49 9.24 11.69
C PRO A 193 -47.13 8.86 11.10
N VAL A 194 -46.74 9.51 10.00
CA VAL A 194 -45.45 9.27 9.34
C VAL A 194 -44.29 9.73 10.24
N ALA A 195 -44.39 10.92 10.85
CA ALA A 195 -43.36 11.45 11.71
C ALA A 195 -43.16 10.58 12.95
N THR A 196 -44.25 10.20 13.61
CA THR A 196 -44.23 9.34 14.80
C THR A 196 -43.62 7.97 14.48
N ALA A 197 -44.08 7.30 13.41
CA ALA A 197 -43.56 5.99 13.01
C ALA A 197 -42.06 6.03 12.67
N LEU A 198 -41.62 7.02 11.87
CA LEU A 198 -40.21 7.15 11.50
C LEU A 198 -39.33 7.53 12.69
N SER A 199 -39.84 8.32 13.63
CA SER A 199 -39.10 8.69 14.84
C SER A 199 -38.91 7.50 15.77
N LEU A 200 -39.95 6.66 15.95
CA LEU A 200 -39.85 5.40 16.68
C LEU A 200 -38.88 4.43 15.99
N CYS A 201 -38.93 4.33 14.65
CA CYS A 201 -37.97 3.52 13.90
C CYS A 201 -36.53 4.02 14.06
N ALA A 202 -36.33 5.34 14.09
CA ALA A 202 -35.03 5.96 14.33
C ALA A 202 -34.54 5.68 15.76
N LEU A 203 -35.40 5.78 16.78
CA LEU A 203 -35.08 5.42 18.16
C LEU A 203 -34.66 3.95 18.29
N ALA A 204 -35.39 3.04 17.65
CA ALA A 204 -35.03 1.63 17.63
C ALA A 204 -33.70 1.37 16.88
N ALA A 205 -33.49 2.03 15.73
CA ALA A 205 -32.22 1.95 15.01
C ALA A 205 -31.04 2.46 15.86
N LEU A 206 -31.24 3.53 16.63
CA LEU A 206 -30.25 4.08 17.56
C LEU A 206 -29.91 3.09 18.68
N ASN A 207 -30.90 2.38 19.22
CA ASN A 207 -30.69 1.35 20.25
C ASN A 207 -29.96 0.12 19.69
N HIS A 208 -30.19 -0.22 18.42
CA HIS A 208 -29.52 -1.32 17.72
C HIS A 208 -28.16 -0.95 17.09
N ASN A 209 -27.71 0.31 17.21
CA ASN A 209 -26.52 0.85 16.54
C ASN A 209 -26.55 0.62 15.00
N ASP A 210 -27.70 0.81 14.36
CA ASP A 210 -27.86 0.72 12.89
C ASP A 210 -27.83 2.11 12.25
N ASP A 211 -26.61 2.59 11.96
CA ASP A 211 -26.31 3.92 11.44
C ASP A 211 -26.99 4.21 10.09
N VAL A 212 -27.18 3.18 9.27
CA VAL A 212 -27.74 3.32 7.91
C VAL A 212 -29.20 3.71 7.99
N TYR A 213 -29.98 2.98 8.78
CA TYR A 213 -31.41 3.27 8.95
C TYR A 213 -31.64 4.50 9.83
N LEU A 214 -30.80 4.72 10.84
CA LEU A 214 -30.85 5.92 11.65
C LEU A 214 -30.69 7.18 10.78
N GLY A 215 -29.62 7.26 9.97
CA GLY A 215 -29.38 8.40 9.09
C GLY A 215 -30.52 8.63 8.08
N LYS A 216 -31.07 7.54 7.52
CA LYS A 216 -32.20 7.58 6.59
C LYS A 216 -33.44 8.22 7.22
N TYR A 217 -33.84 7.78 8.41
CA TYR A 217 -35.06 8.28 9.06
C TYR A 217 -34.89 9.68 9.64
N ILE A 218 -33.73 9.94 10.24
CA ILE A 218 -33.38 11.27 10.74
C ILE A 218 -33.49 12.32 9.62
N GLY A 219 -32.91 12.03 8.43
CA GLY A 219 -32.97 12.95 7.29
C GLY A 219 -34.39 13.27 6.81
N GLU A 220 -35.34 12.35 6.99
CA GLU A 220 -36.75 12.57 6.63
C GLU A 220 -37.52 13.35 7.70
N VAL A 221 -37.19 13.18 8.99
CA VAL A 221 -37.93 13.74 10.13
C VAL A 221 -37.47 15.15 10.51
N ILE A 222 -36.16 15.40 10.57
CA ILE A 222 -35.57 16.65 11.12
C ILE A 222 -36.13 17.92 10.49
N ARG A 223 -36.34 17.91 9.16
CA ARG A 223 -36.67 19.13 8.40
C ARG A 223 -38.16 19.44 8.32
N LYS A 224 -39.02 18.49 8.73
CA LYS A 224 -40.46 18.53 8.41
C LYS A 224 -41.37 18.59 9.63
N THR A 225 -40.83 18.50 10.85
CA THR A 225 -41.61 18.26 12.06
C THR A 225 -41.37 19.32 13.14
N LYS A 226 -42.45 19.73 13.83
CA LYS A 226 -42.44 20.71 14.93
C LYS A 226 -43.45 20.30 16.00
N GLY A 227 -43.12 20.53 17.27
CA GLY A 227 -44.00 20.27 18.41
C GLY A 227 -44.29 18.80 18.72
N LEU A 228 -43.44 17.85 18.31
CA LEU A 228 -43.65 16.41 18.55
C LEU A 228 -42.69 15.85 19.63
N ALA A 229 -43.26 15.32 20.71
CA ALA A 229 -42.49 14.79 21.85
C ALA A 229 -41.54 13.64 21.46
N VAL A 230 -41.97 12.72 20.60
CA VAL A 230 -41.13 11.59 20.15
C VAL A 230 -39.94 12.05 19.32
N VAL A 231 -40.10 13.14 18.55
CA VAL A 231 -39.00 13.75 17.78
C VAL A 231 -38.01 14.43 18.72
N HIS A 232 -38.52 15.12 19.75
CA HIS A 232 -37.69 15.71 20.80
C HIS A 232 -36.88 14.63 21.53
N GLU A 233 -37.51 13.54 21.95
CA GLU A 233 -36.82 12.40 22.60
C GLU A 233 -35.72 11.83 21.69
N LEU A 234 -35.99 11.61 20.42
CA LEU A 234 -34.99 11.16 19.45
C LEU A 234 -33.79 12.10 19.39
N CYS A 235 -34.02 13.40 19.28
CA CYS A 235 -32.94 14.39 19.25
C CYS A 235 -32.15 14.38 20.55
N MET A 236 -32.82 14.33 21.70
CA MET A 236 -32.15 14.29 23.02
C MET A 236 -31.30 13.03 23.19
N ARG A 237 -31.81 11.85 22.82
CA ARG A 237 -31.00 10.61 22.88
C ARG A 237 -29.78 10.67 21.96
N ILE A 238 -29.88 11.38 20.84
CA ILE A 238 -28.73 11.59 19.95
C ILE A 238 -27.71 12.55 20.58
N ILE A 239 -28.17 13.67 21.16
CA ILE A 239 -27.33 14.69 21.80
C ILE A 239 -26.59 14.10 23.01
N LEU A 240 -27.26 13.27 23.82
CA LEU A 240 -26.71 12.70 25.04
C LEU A 240 -25.79 11.49 24.80
N LYS A 241 -25.75 10.92 23.59
CA LYS A 241 -24.96 9.72 23.30
C LYS A 241 -23.54 10.11 22.89
N GLU A 242 -22.60 10.02 23.83
CA GLU A 242 -21.21 10.48 23.68
C GLU A 242 -20.41 9.76 22.57
N GLU A 243 -20.68 8.48 22.31
CA GLU A 243 -19.84 7.64 21.44
C GLU A 243 -20.23 7.65 19.94
N TYR A 244 -21.36 8.29 19.60
CA TYR A 244 -22.00 8.05 18.31
C TYR A 244 -21.71 9.15 17.28
N VAL A 245 -21.21 8.77 16.11
CA VAL A 245 -21.07 9.69 14.97
C VAL A 245 -22.37 9.72 14.21
N VAL A 246 -23.19 10.72 14.50
CA VAL A 246 -24.41 10.97 13.74
C VAL A 246 -24.01 11.26 12.29
N PRO A 247 -24.63 10.61 11.29
CA PRO A 247 -24.37 10.88 9.87
C PRO A 247 -24.80 12.27 9.39
N VAL A 248 -25.33 13.11 10.28
CA VAL A 248 -26.06 14.35 10.01
C VAL A 248 -25.45 15.49 10.82
N ASP A 249 -25.57 16.71 10.31
CA ASP A 249 -25.10 17.91 10.99
C ASP A 249 -25.77 18.06 12.37
N MET A 250 -24.97 18.21 13.43
CA MET A 250 -25.48 18.38 14.79
C MET A 250 -26.26 19.69 14.94
N ALA A 251 -25.94 20.72 14.14
CA ALA A 251 -26.70 21.97 14.15
C ALA A 251 -28.17 21.75 13.74
N ASP A 252 -28.41 20.85 12.77
CA ASP A 252 -29.75 20.46 12.34
C ASP A 252 -30.48 19.70 13.47
N ILE A 253 -29.77 18.84 14.21
CA ILE A 253 -30.30 18.10 15.38
C ILE A 253 -30.69 19.05 16.50
N TYR A 254 -29.81 20.00 16.88
CA TYR A 254 -30.08 20.99 17.93
C TYR A 254 -31.29 21.85 17.57
N SER A 255 -31.35 22.32 16.33
CA SER A 255 -32.48 23.09 15.82
C SER A 255 -33.78 22.28 15.86
N CYS A 256 -33.73 20.98 15.51
CA CYS A 256 -34.88 20.09 15.58
C CYS A 256 -35.34 19.86 17.02
N ALA A 257 -34.41 19.65 17.96
CA ALA A 257 -34.69 19.51 19.38
C ALA A 257 -35.43 20.74 19.92
N MET A 258 -34.92 21.95 19.63
CA MET A 258 -35.56 23.20 20.07
C MET A 258 -36.95 23.41 19.45
N ASN A 259 -37.16 23.02 18.19
CA ASN A 259 -38.46 23.13 17.54
C ASN A 259 -39.51 22.11 18.03
N ASN A 260 -39.10 21.08 18.77
CA ASN A 260 -39.97 20.01 19.27
C ASN A 260 -40.02 19.92 20.80
N CYS A 261 -39.24 20.74 21.52
CA CYS A 261 -39.29 20.85 22.97
C CYS A 261 -40.59 21.55 23.43
N ASN A 262 -40.97 21.31 24.68
CA ASN A 262 -42.05 22.01 25.38
C ASN A 262 -41.46 22.93 26.48
N GLU A 263 -42.28 23.81 27.06
CA GLU A 263 -41.81 24.76 28.09
C GLU A 263 -41.15 24.08 29.31
N LYS A 264 -41.51 22.83 29.61
CA LYS A 264 -40.96 22.08 30.75
C LYS A 264 -39.55 21.55 30.51
N ASN A 265 -39.23 21.17 29.27
CA ASN A 265 -37.95 20.54 28.91
C ASN A 265 -37.02 21.46 28.08
N MET A 266 -37.41 22.71 27.84
CA MET A 266 -36.60 23.68 27.10
C MET A 266 -35.24 23.94 27.76
N MET A 267 -35.20 24.14 29.08
CA MET A 267 -33.94 24.38 29.80
C MET A 267 -33.02 23.15 29.74
N GLU A 268 -33.56 21.96 29.99
CA GLU A 268 -32.83 20.69 29.88
C GLU A 268 -32.26 20.49 28.46
N THR A 269 -33.01 20.87 27.43
CA THR A 269 -32.58 20.79 26.03
C THR A 269 -31.41 21.75 25.76
N LEU A 270 -31.49 22.99 26.24
CA LEU A 270 -30.40 23.97 26.10
C LEU A 270 -29.14 23.54 26.84
N ASP A 271 -29.27 23.01 28.06
CA ASP A 271 -28.14 22.51 28.85
C ASP A 271 -27.46 21.32 28.15
N ALA A 272 -28.26 20.38 27.61
CA ALA A 272 -27.72 19.24 26.86
C ALA A 272 -27.02 19.66 25.56
N ILE A 273 -27.54 20.66 24.84
CA ILE A 273 -26.89 21.22 23.65
C ILE A 273 -25.56 21.86 24.04
N ALA A 274 -25.54 22.72 25.05
CA ALA A 274 -24.34 23.42 25.50
C ALA A 274 -23.25 22.44 25.96
N GLU A 275 -23.63 21.40 26.72
CA GLU A 275 -22.69 20.37 27.16
C GLU A 275 -22.17 19.54 25.99
N ASN A 276 -23.02 19.16 25.04
CA ASN A 276 -22.58 18.43 23.84
C ASN A 276 -21.65 19.28 22.96
N GLU A 277 -21.93 20.57 22.77
CA GLU A 277 -21.04 21.50 22.09
C GLU A 277 -19.69 21.62 22.80
N ARG A 278 -19.68 21.69 24.14
CA ARG A 278 -18.46 21.68 24.95
C ARG A 278 -17.67 20.39 24.77
N ILE A 279 -18.30 19.23 24.86
CA ILE A 279 -17.66 17.92 24.65
C ILE A 279 -17.10 17.82 23.22
N LEU A 280 -17.85 18.24 22.21
CA LEU A 280 -17.41 18.25 20.82
C LEU A 280 -16.23 19.22 20.60
N ALA A 281 -16.23 20.38 21.24
CA ALA A 281 -15.13 21.33 21.20
C ALA A 281 -13.88 20.79 21.91
N GLU A 282 -14.03 20.21 23.10
CA GLU A 282 -12.95 19.56 23.85
C GLU A 282 -12.37 18.38 23.07
N ASN A 283 -13.22 17.56 22.44
CA ASN A 283 -12.78 16.45 21.59
C ASN A 283 -12.12 16.94 20.32
N ALA A 284 -12.64 17.99 19.67
CA ALA A 284 -12.00 18.61 18.52
C ALA A 284 -10.62 19.18 18.87
N GLU A 285 -10.48 19.78 20.06
CA GLU A 285 -9.22 20.31 20.57
C GLU A 285 -8.24 19.18 20.97
N LYS A 286 -8.71 18.11 21.61
CA LYS A 286 -7.91 16.90 21.88
C LYS A 286 -7.44 16.25 20.57
N HIS A 287 -8.30 16.16 19.56
CA HIS A 287 -7.94 15.65 18.24
C HIS A 287 -6.99 16.59 17.50
N ARG A 288 -7.16 17.90 17.62
CA ARG A 288 -6.23 18.91 17.06
C ARG A 288 -4.85 18.75 17.70
N LYS A 289 -4.76 18.69 19.03
CA LYS A 289 -3.51 18.44 19.77
C LYS A 289 -2.90 17.08 19.45
N SER A 290 -3.72 16.04 19.28
CA SER A 290 -3.26 14.70 18.87
C SER A 290 -2.70 14.71 17.44
N ALA A 291 -3.35 15.42 16.51
CA ALA A 291 -2.91 15.58 15.13
C ALA A 291 -1.66 16.48 15.00
N GLU A 292 -1.52 17.50 15.85
CA GLU A 292 -0.30 18.31 15.96
C GLU A 292 0.89 17.51 16.51
N ASN A 293 0.62 16.53 17.37
CA ASN A 293 1.61 15.62 17.94
C ASN A 293 1.87 14.36 17.10
N LEU A 294 1.22 14.20 15.93
CA LEU A 294 1.52 13.09 15.03
C LEU A 294 2.93 13.27 14.46
N PRO A 295 3.86 12.32 14.66
CA PRO A 295 5.19 12.41 14.09
C PRO A 295 5.09 12.30 12.57
N ILE A 296 5.26 13.43 11.87
CA ILE A 296 5.24 13.48 10.40
C ILE A 296 6.21 12.43 9.85
N CYS A 297 5.77 11.60 8.91
CA CYS A 297 6.65 10.62 8.28
C CYS A 297 7.72 11.38 7.49
N GLN A 298 8.89 11.57 8.10
CA GLN A 298 10.02 12.25 7.47
C GLN A 298 10.76 11.37 6.46
N LEU A 299 10.37 10.10 6.34
CA LEU A 299 10.94 9.13 5.41
C LEU A 299 10.15 9.12 4.11
N PHE A 300 10.86 9.22 2.97
CA PHE A 300 10.28 8.89 1.66
C PHE A 300 9.79 7.44 1.74
N THR A 301 8.48 7.25 1.79
CA THR A 301 7.88 5.93 1.87
C THR A 301 7.51 5.53 0.45
N PRO A 302 8.20 4.54 -0.15
CA PRO A 302 7.77 3.99 -1.42
C PRO A 302 6.43 3.32 -1.20
N ASP A 303 5.36 3.93 -1.70
CA ASP A 303 4.01 3.36 -1.64
C ASP A 303 3.69 2.61 -2.93
N SER A 304 2.47 2.08 -3.00
CA SER A 304 1.96 1.28 -4.11
C SER A 304 1.99 1.99 -5.46
N MET A 305 2.16 3.32 -5.51
CA MET A 305 2.32 4.03 -6.79
C MET A 305 3.75 3.96 -7.35
N TYR A 306 4.77 3.67 -6.53
CA TYR A 306 6.18 3.79 -6.93
C TYR A 306 7.03 2.53 -6.72
N CYS A 307 6.48 1.46 -6.13
CA CYS A 307 7.21 0.21 -5.89
C CYS A 307 6.37 -1.03 -6.20
N THR A 308 7.04 -2.08 -6.66
CA THR A 308 6.44 -3.41 -6.83
C THR A 308 6.04 -3.99 -5.47
N VAL A 309 5.00 -4.83 -5.47
CA VAL A 309 4.39 -5.41 -4.25
C VAL A 309 5.45 -6.06 -3.33
N ASP A 310 6.51 -6.64 -3.90
CA ASP A 310 7.58 -7.32 -3.16
C ASP A 310 8.50 -6.37 -2.37
N CYS A 311 8.58 -5.11 -2.77
CA CYS A 311 9.38 -4.08 -2.10
C CYS A 311 8.55 -3.27 -1.08
N TYR A 312 7.23 -3.42 -1.09
CA TYR A 312 6.32 -2.76 -0.18
C TYR A 312 6.34 -3.44 1.20
N LYS A 313 7.11 -2.90 2.14
CA LYS A 313 6.97 -3.21 3.56
C LYS A 313 6.01 -2.21 4.18
N SER A 314 4.73 -2.59 4.28
CA SER A 314 3.79 -1.94 5.19
C SER A 314 4.39 -1.97 6.60
N LYS A 315 5.08 -0.92 7.03
CA LYS A 315 5.22 -0.67 8.46
C LYS A 315 3.79 -0.63 8.97
N ASN A 316 3.48 -1.38 10.04
CA ASN A 316 2.17 -1.38 10.70
C ASN A 316 1.65 0.05 10.84
N ILE A 317 0.89 0.51 9.84
CA ILE A 317 0.27 1.84 9.85
C ILE A 317 -0.78 1.69 10.94
N PRO A 318 -0.69 2.43 12.07
CA PRO A 318 -1.80 2.47 13.00
C PRO A 318 -3.01 2.92 12.19
N LYS A 319 -4.07 2.11 12.12
CA LYS A 319 -5.31 2.51 11.45
C LYS A 319 -5.74 3.85 12.06
N LEU A 320 -5.52 4.95 11.36
CA LEU A 320 -6.01 6.24 11.83
C LEU A 320 -7.54 6.20 11.76
N ASP A 321 -8.17 6.70 12.82
CA ASP A 321 -9.63 6.74 12.90
C ASP A 321 -10.18 7.53 11.69
N PRO A 322 -11.07 6.95 10.87
CA PRO A 322 -11.74 7.63 9.75
C PRO A 322 -12.33 9.00 10.13
N LYS A 323 -12.64 9.23 11.41
CA LYS A 323 -13.15 10.51 11.94
C LYS A 323 -12.13 11.65 11.88
N LEU A 324 -10.82 11.38 11.90
CA LEU A 324 -9.75 12.39 11.79
C LEU A 324 -9.65 13.03 10.40
N TYR A 325 -10.06 12.32 9.34
CA TYR A 325 -10.04 12.81 7.97
C TYR A 325 -11.10 13.88 7.68
N LYS A 326 -12.25 13.83 8.39
CA LYS A 326 -13.41 14.71 8.11
C LYS A 326 -13.35 16.07 8.80
N LYS A 327 -12.55 16.24 9.88
CA LYS A 327 -12.61 17.43 10.76
C LYS A 327 -11.28 18.18 10.93
N SER A 328 -10.18 17.69 10.37
CA SER A 328 -8.88 18.33 10.52
C SER A 328 -8.66 19.38 9.42
N GLY A 329 -8.42 20.63 9.81
CA GLY A 329 -7.91 21.67 8.91
C GLY A 329 -6.50 21.40 8.37
N ASN A 330 -5.92 20.23 8.68
CA ASN A 330 -4.55 19.85 8.34
C ASN A 330 -4.49 18.47 7.65
N LEU A 331 -5.42 18.22 6.72
CA LEU A 331 -5.46 17.03 5.87
C LEU A 331 -4.10 16.72 5.22
N LYS A 332 -3.32 17.76 4.89
CA LYS A 332 -1.96 17.61 4.34
C LYS A 332 -0.99 16.92 5.33
N LYS A 333 -0.98 17.30 6.61
CA LYS A 333 -0.13 16.65 7.64
C LYS A 333 -0.55 15.22 7.95
N LEU A 334 -1.86 14.95 7.97
CA LEU A 334 -2.39 13.60 8.12
C LEU A 334 -2.01 12.70 6.96
N MET A 335 -2.10 13.22 5.74
CA MET A 335 -1.69 12.46 4.56
C MET A 335 -0.17 12.28 4.54
N ALA A 336 0.60 13.27 5.02
CA ALA A 336 2.06 13.16 5.14
C ALA A 336 2.49 12.13 6.21
N TYR A 337 1.66 11.92 7.23
CA TYR A 337 1.83 10.85 8.20
C TYR A 337 1.65 9.46 7.56
N GLU A 338 0.69 9.32 6.65
CA GLU A 338 0.37 8.03 5.99
C GLU A 338 1.23 7.72 4.76
N SER A 339 1.40 8.70 3.87
CA SER A 339 2.25 8.60 2.70
C SER A 339 2.70 10.00 2.23
N SER A 340 4.01 10.14 2.08
CA SER A 340 4.62 11.31 1.44
C SER A 340 4.08 11.57 0.02
N SER A 341 3.68 10.53 -0.71
CA SER A 341 3.15 10.69 -2.07
C SER A 341 1.70 11.17 -2.09
N LEU A 342 0.85 10.65 -1.19
CA LEU A 342 -0.54 11.10 -1.06
C LEU A 342 -0.59 12.58 -0.67
N ALA A 343 0.26 12.98 0.28
CA ALA A 343 0.39 14.37 0.71
C ALA A 343 0.84 15.27 -0.45
N MET A 344 1.82 14.82 -1.24
CA MET A 344 2.31 15.55 -2.40
C MET A 344 1.25 15.68 -3.51
N CYS A 345 0.51 14.61 -3.81
CA CYS A 345 -0.61 14.66 -4.75
C CYS A 345 -1.63 15.70 -4.32
N LEU A 346 -2.08 15.68 -3.06
CA LEU A 346 -3.03 16.67 -2.53
C LEU A 346 -2.49 18.10 -2.60
N SER A 347 -1.19 18.30 -2.33
CA SER A 347 -0.56 19.62 -2.43
C SER A 347 -0.49 20.15 -3.87
N LEU A 348 -0.39 19.27 -4.87
CA LEU A 348 -0.44 19.64 -6.29
C LEU A 348 -1.87 19.95 -6.77
N PHE A 349 -2.90 19.31 -6.18
CA PHE A 349 -4.31 19.53 -6.56
C PHE A 349 -4.96 20.77 -5.92
N GLN A 350 -4.53 21.21 -4.73
CA GLN A 350 -5.16 22.35 -4.02
C GLN A 350 -4.76 23.75 -4.55
N ALA A 351 -4.25 23.83 -5.78
CA ALA A 351 -3.50 24.97 -6.30
C ALA A 351 -4.34 26.10 -6.91
N GLU A 352 -5.38 26.60 -6.23
CA GLU A 352 -6.08 27.82 -6.71
C GLU A 352 -5.71 29.11 -5.97
N ASN A 353 -5.08 29.07 -4.79
CA ASN A 353 -4.69 30.30 -4.08
C ASN A 353 -3.42 30.10 -3.25
N LEU A 354 -2.25 30.48 -3.77
CA LEU A 354 -1.03 30.55 -2.97
C LEU A 354 -0.27 31.85 -3.22
N ALA A 355 -0.58 32.83 -2.37
CA ALA A 355 0.33 33.92 -2.04
C ALA A 355 1.60 33.38 -1.35
N GLU A 356 2.68 34.14 -1.44
CA GLU A 356 4.10 33.78 -1.19
C GLU A 356 4.47 33.24 0.21
N ASN A 357 3.53 33.06 1.14
CA ASN A 357 3.80 32.74 2.55
C ASN A 357 3.06 31.49 3.08
N GLN A 358 3.08 30.36 2.37
CA GLN A 358 2.56 29.10 2.94
C GLN A 358 3.68 28.23 3.52
N GLU A 359 3.50 27.82 4.78
CA GLU A 359 4.32 26.79 5.46
C GLU A 359 4.32 25.50 4.63
N PHE A 360 5.50 24.98 4.32
CA PHE A 360 5.63 23.69 3.64
C PHE A 360 4.98 22.59 4.48
N TRP A 361 4.20 21.70 3.86
CA TRP A 361 3.50 20.60 4.54
C TRP A 361 4.44 19.54 5.13
N THR A 362 5.72 19.60 4.78
CA THR A 362 6.77 18.72 5.26
C THR A 362 8.01 19.55 5.60
N GLU A 363 8.74 19.15 6.64
CA GLU A 363 10.07 19.67 6.93
C GLU A 363 11.16 19.00 6.06
N ASN A 364 10.82 17.89 5.38
CA ASN A 364 11.75 17.16 4.54
C ASN A 364 12.11 17.97 3.29
N GLU A 365 13.35 18.46 3.27
CA GLU A 365 13.84 19.34 2.22
C GLU A 365 13.84 18.67 0.83
N LYS A 366 14.05 17.35 0.75
CA LYS A 366 13.99 16.60 -0.53
C LYS A 366 12.58 16.60 -1.10
N LEU A 367 11.54 16.44 -0.27
CA LEU A 367 10.14 16.48 -0.70
C LEU A 367 9.72 17.90 -1.09
N LYS A 368 10.15 18.92 -0.34
CA LYS A 368 9.93 20.33 -0.73
C LYS A 368 10.56 20.65 -2.08
N ARG A 369 11.81 20.23 -2.29
CA ARG A 369 12.53 20.38 -3.55
C ARG A 369 11.80 19.65 -4.68
N TYR A 370 11.39 18.40 -4.45
CA TYR A 370 10.65 17.63 -5.46
C TYR A 370 9.33 18.29 -5.86
N GLU A 371 8.54 18.75 -4.90
CA GLU A 371 7.29 19.48 -5.17
C GLU A 371 7.52 20.76 -5.96
N LYS A 372 8.54 21.56 -5.59
CA LYS A 372 8.93 22.76 -6.34
C LYS A 372 9.31 22.42 -7.78
N SER A 373 10.10 21.35 -7.98
CA SER A 373 10.53 20.92 -9.31
C SER A 373 9.38 20.39 -10.16
N LEU A 374 8.43 19.65 -9.57
CA LEU A 374 7.21 19.22 -10.25
C LEU A 374 6.36 20.42 -10.69
N ARG A 375 6.19 21.42 -9.82
CA ARG A 375 5.49 22.67 -10.16
C ARG A 375 6.20 23.45 -11.26
N PHE A 376 7.53 23.52 -11.23
CA PHE A 376 8.34 24.16 -12.27
C PHE A 376 8.10 23.56 -13.65
N PHE A 377 8.11 22.23 -13.77
CA PHE A 377 7.87 21.56 -15.05
C PHE A 377 6.39 21.55 -15.46
N ALA A 378 5.46 21.43 -14.51
CA ALA A 378 4.03 21.59 -14.77
C ALA A 378 3.71 23.00 -15.32
N GLY A 379 4.31 24.05 -14.75
CA GLY A 379 4.20 25.43 -15.25
C GLY A 379 4.83 25.64 -16.64
N LYS A 380 5.73 24.75 -17.07
CA LYS A 380 6.29 24.70 -18.43
C LYS A 380 5.50 23.80 -19.38
N GLY A 381 4.33 23.31 -18.95
CA GLY A 381 3.43 22.49 -19.77
C GLY A 381 3.85 21.02 -19.89
N VAL A 382 4.77 20.53 -19.06
CA VAL A 382 5.12 19.09 -19.05
C VAL A 382 4.01 18.32 -18.33
N PRO A 383 3.38 17.31 -18.97
CA PRO A 383 2.35 16.51 -18.33
C PRO A 383 2.86 15.81 -17.06
N MET A 384 2.09 15.88 -15.97
CA MET A 384 2.43 15.22 -14.71
C MET A 384 2.65 13.71 -14.88
N GLU A 385 1.93 13.07 -15.80
CA GLU A 385 2.07 11.64 -16.09
C GLU A 385 3.46 11.25 -16.63
N ILE A 386 4.18 12.20 -17.24
CA ILE A 386 5.56 12.00 -17.69
C ILE A 386 6.51 12.22 -16.51
N LEU A 387 6.29 13.27 -15.72
CA LEU A 387 7.13 13.62 -14.57
C LEU A 387 7.12 12.53 -13.50
N THR A 388 5.99 11.87 -13.25
CA THR A 388 5.87 10.79 -12.26
C THR A 388 6.61 9.51 -12.66
N LYS A 389 6.94 9.33 -13.95
CA LYS A 389 7.73 8.19 -14.46
C LYS A 389 9.24 8.44 -14.36
N ILE A 390 9.66 9.65 -14.00
CA ILE A 390 11.07 10.04 -13.89
C ILE A 390 11.47 9.97 -12.40
N ALA A 391 12.68 9.46 -12.13
CA ALA A 391 13.20 9.41 -10.77
C ALA A 391 13.21 10.82 -10.12
N PRO A 392 12.72 10.99 -8.88
CA PRO A 392 12.56 12.30 -8.25
C PRO A 392 13.82 13.16 -8.28
N MET A 393 14.99 12.57 -7.99
CA MET A 393 16.28 13.28 -8.04
C MET A 393 16.62 13.79 -9.44
N LYS A 394 16.24 13.08 -10.51
CA LYS A 394 16.47 13.56 -11.89
C LYS A 394 15.57 14.76 -12.20
N VAL A 395 14.33 14.77 -11.70
CA VAL A 395 13.42 15.90 -11.84
C VAL A 395 13.94 17.10 -11.07
N ILE A 396 14.40 16.90 -9.83
CA ILE A 396 15.00 17.96 -9.01
C ILE A 396 16.22 18.57 -9.69
N ASN A 397 17.18 17.72 -10.09
CA ASN A 397 18.42 18.16 -10.72
C ASN A 397 18.14 18.89 -12.05
N ALA A 398 17.19 18.41 -12.85
CA ALA A 398 16.80 19.06 -14.10
C ALA A 398 16.11 20.41 -13.90
N ALA A 399 15.33 20.58 -12.82
CA ALA A 399 14.75 21.88 -12.47
C ALA A 399 15.83 22.87 -12.01
N ASN A 400 16.84 22.39 -11.29
CA ASN A 400 17.91 23.21 -10.70
C ASN A 400 19.10 23.48 -11.66
N GLN A 401 19.20 22.76 -12.78
CA GLN A 401 20.34 22.79 -13.71
C GLN A 401 20.73 24.17 -14.26
N ASN A 402 19.83 25.17 -14.20
CA ASN A 402 20.08 26.53 -14.72
C ASN A 402 19.81 27.63 -13.67
N ASP A 403 19.61 27.27 -12.40
CA ASP A 403 19.37 28.25 -11.36
C ASP A 403 20.70 28.86 -10.88
N ARG A 404 21.06 30.00 -11.49
CA ARG A 404 22.29 30.75 -11.18
C ARG A 404 22.32 31.34 -9.77
N SER A 405 21.23 31.27 -9.01
CA SER A 405 21.17 31.76 -7.63
C SER A 405 21.69 30.74 -6.59
N LEU A 406 21.83 29.46 -6.97
CA LEU A 406 22.32 28.41 -6.09
C LEU A 406 23.85 28.42 -6.03
N THR A 407 24.42 28.36 -4.82
CA THR A 407 25.87 28.22 -4.61
C THR A 407 26.28 26.74 -4.57
N ALA A 408 27.59 26.42 -4.65
CA ALA A 408 28.05 25.04 -4.49
C ALA A 408 27.59 24.42 -3.16
N ILE A 409 27.52 25.22 -2.08
CA ILE A 409 27.04 24.75 -0.76
C ILE A 409 25.53 24.48 -0.71
N ASP A 410 24.75 25.02 -1.65
CA ASP A 410 23.31 24.73 -1.75
C ASP A 410 23.04 23.45 -2.53
N ARG A 411 23.97 23.11 -3.44
CA ARG A 411 23.91 21.90 -4.29
C ARG A 411 24.49 20.65 -3.64
N ILE A 412 25.27 20.74 -2.55
CA ILE A 412 25.84 19.55 -1.88
C ILE A 412 24.78 18.53 -1.43
N GLU A 413 23.58 18.99 -1.05
CA GLU A 413 22.48 18.09 -0.69
C GLU A 413 21.96 17.30 -1.90
N ASP A 414 21.99 17.90 -3.10
CA ASP A 414 21.61 17.24 -4.35
C ASP A 414 22.63 16.16 -4.75
N TYR A 415 23.88 16.27 -4.24
CA TYR A 415 24.95 15.28 -4.40
C TYR A 415 24.97 14.22 -3.30
N GLY A 416 24.04 14.29 -2.33
CA GLY A 416 23.91 13.30 -1.25
C GLY A 416 24.71 13.64 0.02
N CYS A 417 25.25 14.84 0.15
CA CYS A 417 25.88 15.30 1.38
C CYS A 417 24.85 15.82 2.40
N ASP A 418 25.10 15.58 3.69
CA ASP A 418 24.33 16.18 4.77
C ASP A 418 24.86 17.60 5.04
N LYS A 419 24.06 18.63 4.74
CA LYS A 419 24.46 20.04 4.89
C LYS A 419 24.75 20.42 6.33
N ASN A 420 23.99 19.91 7.29
CA ASN A 420 24.17 20.25 8.70
C ASN A 420 25.48 19.67 9.22
N ARG A 421 25.77 18.41 8.87
CA ARG A 421 27.04 17.77 9.20
C ARG A 421 28.20 18.41 8.46
N PHE A 422 28.04 18.76 7.19
CA PHE A 422 29.06 19.44 6.39
C PHE A 422 29.48 20.79 6.98
N ILE A 423 28.53 21.54 7.57
CA ILE A 423 28.85 22.81 8.23
C ILE A 423 29.53 22.58 9.58
N GLY A 424 29.04 21.63 10.38
CA GLY A 424 29.47 21.43 11.78
C GLY A 424 30.69 20.55 12.00
N ASP A 425 30.96 19.59 11.11
CA ASP A 425 32.00 18.58 11.25
C ASP A 425 33.08 18.77 10.17
N ARG A 426 34.26 19.24 10.60
CA ARG A 426 35.39 19.49 9.70
C ARG A 426 35.85 18.21 8.99
N GLN A 427 35.95 17.09 9.70
CA GLN A 427 36.44 15.86 9.10
C GLN A 427 35.48 15.37 8.02
N TYR A 428 34.18 15.34 8.34
CA TYR A 428 33.16 14.97 7.36
C TYR A 428 33.14 15.92 6.16
N ARG A 429 33.33 17.22 6.39
CA ARG A 429 33.40 18.21 5.30
C ARG A 429 34.56 17.93 4.36
N ASP A 430 35.76 17.74 4.91
CA ASP A 430 36.97 17.54 4.12
C ASP A 430 36.86 16.23 3.31
N ASP A 431 36.38 15.15 3.94
CA ASP A 431 36.11 13.86 3.28
C ASP A 431 35.01 13.99 2.21
N ALA A 432 33.95 14.75 2.48
CA ALA A 432 32.85 14.96 1.54
C ALA A 432 33.30 15.74 0.31
N ILE A 433 34.12 16.79 0.47
CA ILE A 433 34.64 17.58 -0.67
C ILE A 433 35.50 16.71 -1.59
N VAL A 434 36.38 15.87 -1.02
CA VAL A 434 37.17 14.91 -1.80
C VAL A 434 36.26 13.89 -2.49
N GLY A 435 35.25 13.37 -1.77
CA GLY A 435 34.26 12.45 -2.32
C GLY A 435 33.42 13.05 -3.46
N LEU A 436 33.08 14.34 -3.40
CA LEU A 436 32.36 15.04 -4.47
C LEU A 436 33.16 15.10 -5.77
N ALA A 437 34.50 15.12 -5.68
CA ALA A 437 35.36 15.08 -6.86
C ALA A 437 35.37 13.71 -7.56
N MET A 438 34.96 12.63 -6.88
CA MET A 438 34.83 11.27 -7.44
C MET A 438 33.55 11.12 -8.25
N THR A 439 33.41 11.91 -9.31
CA THR A 439 32.18 12.00 -10.13
C THR A 439 32.51 12.07 -11.61
N GLU A 440 31.57 11.64 -12.44
CA GLU A 440 31.58 11.85 -13.90
C GLU A 440 31.01 13.24 -14.27
N ASN A 441 30.26 13.88 -13.38
CA ASN A 441 29.59 15.15 -13.66
C ASN A 441 30.54 16.34 -13.51
N ASP A 442 30.79 17.06 -14.61
CA ASP A 442 31.69 18.21 -14.61
C ASP A 442 31.21 19.36 -13.71
N GLN A 443 29.91 19.61 -13.57
CA GLN A 443 29.40 20.64 -12.65
C GLN A 443 29.67 20.27 -11.19
N GLN A 444 29.44 19.01 -10.81
CA GLN A 444 29.72 18.54 -9.45
C GLN A 444 31.21 18.60 -9.13
N PHE A 445 32.09 18.32 -10.10
CA PHE A 445 33.52 18.50 -9.93
C PHE A 445 33.90 19.98 -9.75
N GLN A 446 33.31 20.90 -10.53
CA GLN A 446 33.54 22.33 -10.35
C GLN A 446 33.06 22.82 -8.97
N ASP A 447 31.91 22.33 -8.51
CA ASP A 447 31.41 22.64 -7.17
C ASP A 447 32.36 22.11 -6.07
N ALA A 448 32.95 20.93 -6.26
CA ALA A 448 33.97 20.41 -5.35
C ALA A 448 35.21 21.31 -5.30
N ILE A 449 35.67 21.83 -6.43
CA ILE A 449 36.77 22.80 -6.51
C ILE A 449 36.40 24.12 -5.81
N GLU A 450 35.20 24.66 -6.05
CA GLU A 450 34.72 25.87 -5.36
C GLU A 450 34.71 25.68 -3.84
N LEU A 451 34.24 24.52 -3.37
CA LEU A 451 34.22 24.18 -1.95
C LEU A 451 35.63 23.96 -1.38
N ALA A 452 36.52 23.29 -2.11
CA ALA A 452 37.91 23.10 -1.68
C ALA A 452 38.63 24.44 -1.50
N GLN A 453 38.45 25.38 -2.43
CA GLN A 453 38.97 26.74 -2.32
C GLN A 453 38.40 27.48 -1.11
N LYS A 454 37.09 27.36 -0.87
CA LYS A 454 36.40 27.99 0.26
C LYS A 454 36.86 27.45 1.62
N TYR A 455 37.21 26.16 1.71
CA TYR A 455 37.59 25.49 2.95
C TYR A 455 39.09 25.17 3.04
N GLU A 456 39.91 25.76 2.17
CA GLU A 456 41.37 25.65 2.15
C GLU A 456 41.88 24.20 2.02
N ILE A 457 41.17 23.37 1.26
CA ILE A 457 41.60 22.01 0.90
C ILE A 457 42.44 22.09 -0.37
N ASP A 458 43.54 21.34 -0.44
CA ASP A 458 44.39 21.33 -1.63
C ASP A 458 43.67 20.64 -2.80
N ASP A 459 43.36 21.43 -3.83
CA ASP A 459 42.76 20.97 -5.09
C ASP A 459 43.54 19.79 -5.70
N TRP A 460 44.85 19.63 -5.43
CA TRP A 460 45.62 18.47 -5.89
C TRP A 460 44.96 17.14 -5.47
N GLN A 461 44.45 17.06 -4.24
CA GLN A 461 43.78 15.87 -3.70
C GLN A 461 42.49 15.56 -4.47
N LEU A 462 41.72 16.58 -4.85
CA LEU A 462 40.49 16.43 -5.63
C LEU A 462 40.80 15.96 -7.05
N HIS A 463 41.80 16.54 -7.70
CA HIS A 463 42.22 16.09 -9.03
C HIS A 463 42.75 14.65 -8.99
N MET A 464 43.41 14.23 -7.91
CA MET A 464 43.91 12.87 -7.75
C MET A 464 42.77 11.87 -7.53
N ALA A 465 41.83 12.18 -6.63
CA ALA A 465 40.66 11.34 -6.35
C ALA A 465 39.76 11.18 -7.58
N SER A 466 39.55 12.27 -8.34
CA SER A 466 38.82 12.25 -9.61
C SER A 466 39.52 11.35 -10.64
N LEU A 467 40.85 11.44 -10.75
CA LEU A 467 41.62 10.61 -11.68
C LEU A 467 41.60 9.13 -11.30
N GLU A 468 41.77 8.81 -10.01
CA GLU A 468 41.70 7.46 -9.48
C GLU A 468 40.34 6.82 -9.77
N ASN A 469 39.24 7.54 -9.49
CA ASN A 469 37.89 7.09 -9.79
C ASN A 469 37.70 6.87 -11.30
N ALA A 470 38.11 7.83 -12.13
CA ALA A 470 37.96 7.74 -13.58
C ALA A 470 38.68 6.50 -14.14
N ILE A 471 39.97 6.31 -13.80
CA ILE A 471 40.75 5.18 -14.33
C ILE A 471 40.19 3.84 -13.85
N SER A 472 39.72 3.76 -12.60
CA SER A 472 39.26 2.52 -12.00
C SER A 472 37.87 2.10 -12.50
N MET A 473 36.98 3.07 -12.74
CA MET A 473 35.55 2.82 -12.97
C MET A 473 35.08 3.04 -14.41
N LEU A 474 35.80 3.84 -15.21
CA LEU A 474 35.31 4.30 -16.52
C LEU A 474 36.06 3.68 -17.71
N PRO A 475 35.40 3.60 -18.89
CA PRO A 475 36.06 3.27 -20.14
C PRO A 475 37.14 4.29 -20.52
N ILE A 476 38.23 3.83 -21.14
CA ILE A 476 39.38 4.68 -21.50
C ILE A 476 39.05 5.94 -22.33
N PRO A 477 38.12 5.90 -23.30
CA PRO A 477 37.73 7.11 -24.03
C PRO A 477 37.19 8.22 -23.11
N GLU A 478 36.37 7.85 -22.13
CA GLU A 478 35.78 8.78 -21.16
C GLU A 478 36.83 9.29 -20.17
N VAL A 479 37.73 8.42 -19.70
CA VAL A 479 38.88 8.81 -18.88
C VAL A 479 39.70 9.90 -19.56
N LYS A 480 40.03 9.73 -20.85
CA LYS A 480 40.77 10.74 -21.62
C LYS A 480 40.01 12.06 -21.71
N GLN A 481 38.69 12.01 -21.87
CA GLN A 481 37.86 13.21 -21.92
C GLN A 481 37.85 13.95 -20.58
N ILE A 482 37.68 13.23 -19.46
CA ILE A 482 37.70 13.80 -18.11
C ILE A 482 39.07 14.42 -17.80
N ILE A 483 40.17 13.70 -18.08
CA ILE A 483 41.54 14.22 -17.91
C ILE A 483 41.74 15.53 -18.66
N LYS A 484 41.21 15.63 -19.89
CA LYS A 484 41.31 16.83 -20.70
C LYS A 484 40.43 17.97 -20.19
N ASN A 485 39.15 17.71 -19.95
CA ASN A 485 38.17 18.73 -19.52
C ASN A 485 38.56 19.36 -18.19
N ARG A 486 38.97 18.53 -17.22
CA ARG A 486 39.31 18.96 -15.86
C ARG A 486 40.77 19.33 -15.69
N GLN A 487 41.57 19.21 -16.76
CA GLN A 487 43.00 19.53 -16.78
C GLN A 487 43.81 18.83 -15.67
N HIS A 488 43.46 17.58 -15.31
CA HIS A 488 44.07 16.86 -14.17
C HIS A 488 45.60 16.87 -14.22
N LEU A 489 46.19 16.65 -15.40
CA LEU A 489 47.64 16.57 -15.55
C LEU A 489 48.36 17.91 -15.30
N VAL A 490 47.68 19.05 -15.48
CA VAL A 490 48.26 20.38 -15.22
C VAL A 490 48.50 20.55 -13.73
N LYS A 491 47.54 20.12 -12.89
CA LYS A 491 47.66 20.21 -11.44
C LYS A 491 48.53 19.10 -10.85
N LEU A 492 48.29 17.84 -11.25
CA LEU A 492 48.95 16.69 -10.64
C LEU A 492 50.47 16.66 -10.90
N ARG A 493 50.91 17.09 -12.09
CA ARG A 493 52.34 17.13 -12.45
C ARG A 493 53.12 18.26 -11.79
N GLN A 494 52.48 19.13 -11.01
CA GLN A 494 53.20 20.12 -10.18
C GLN A 494 54.06 19.42 -9.11
N ASN A 495 53.69 18.20 -8.71
CA ASN A 495 54.47 17.36 -7.80
C ASN A 495 54.54 15.92 -8.36
N LEU A 496 55.53 15.68 -9.23
CA LEU A 496 55.67 14.41 -9.95
C LEU A 496 55.95 13.22 -9.03
N ASP A 497 56.79 13.38 -8.01
CA ASP A 497 57.15 12.30 -7.10
C ASP A 497 55.94 11.84 -6.29
N LEU A 498 55.19 12.80 -5.73
CA LEU A 498 53.94 12.50 -5.03
C LEU A 498 52.94 11.83 -5.99
N PHE A 499 52.76 12.38 -7.19
CA PHE A 499 51.83 11.82 -8.18
C PHE A 499 52.17 10.38 -8.56
N HIS A 500 53.43 10.09 -8.92
CA HIS A 500 53.87 8.73 -9.26
C HIS A 500 53.76 7.78 -8.07
N SER A 501 54.09 8.25 -6.85
CA SER A 501 53.93 7.44 -5.64
C SER A 501 52.47 7.10 -5.37
N THR A 502 51.54 8.06 -5.48
CA THR A 502 50.11 7.82 -5.25
C THR A 502 49.50 6.92 -6.32
N LEU A 503 49.89 7.07 -7.59
CA LEU A 503 49.48 6.14 -8.65
C LEU A 503 49.82 4.68 -8.29
N ARG A 504 51.02 4.42 -7.78
CA ARG A 504 51.46 3.07 -7.39
C ARG A 504 50.67 2.50 -6.22
N HIS A 505 50.35 3.32 -5.22
CA HIS A 505 49.71 2.85 -3.99
C HIS A 505 48.17 2.80 -4.09
N ALA A 506 47.55 3.79 -4.71
CA ALA A 506 46.09 3.92 -4.75
C ALA A 506 45.47 3.37 -6.04
N VAL A 507 46.10 3.61 -7.20
CA VAL A 507 45.49 3.29 -8.50
C VAL A 507 45.83 1.88 -8.97
N LEU A 508 47.11 1.47 -8.90
CA LEU A 508 47.57 0.15 -9.39
C LEU A 508 46.78 -1.04 -8.81
N PRO A 509 46.41 -1.08 -7.52
CA PRO A 509 45.63 -2.20 -6.96
C PRO A 509 44.20 -2.30 -7.50
N LEU A 510 43.64 -1.21 -8.03
CA LEU A 510 42.26 -1.11 -8.50
C LEU A 510 42.11 -1.47 -9.99
N LEU A 511 43.20 -1.67 -10.72
CA LEU A 511 43.18 -1.90 -12.17
C LEU A 511 42.66 -3.30 -12.50
N GLY A 512 41.47 -3.37 -13.11
CA GLY A 512 40.83 -4.62 -13.51
C GLY A 512 41.21 -5.12 -14.91
N THR A 513 41.57 -4.22 -15.82
CA THR A 513 41.75 -4.53 -17.25
C THR A 513 43.12 -4.12 -17.80
N ASN A 514 43.50 -4.74 -18.92
CA ASN A 514 44.75 -4.42 -19.63
C ASN A 514 44.73 -2.99 -20.20
N GLU A 515 43.57 -2.52 -20.66
CA GLU A 515 43.42 -1.16 -21.20
C GLU A 515 43.63 -0.10 -20.12
N GLN A 516 43.05 -0.31 -18.92
CA GLN A 516 43.29 0.54 -17.75
C GLN A 516 44.76 0.53 -17.35
N PHE A 517 45.42 -0.63 -17.36
CA PHE A 517 46.85 -0.73 -17.11
C PHE A 517 47.70 0.09 -18.09
N PHE A 518 47.39 0.02 -19.38
CA PHE A 518 48.13 0.80 -20.38
C PHE A 518 47.87 2.30 -20.27
N ALA A 519 46.65 2.70 -19.90
CA ALA A 519 46.34 4.09 -19.59
C ALA A 519 47.10 4.57 -18.34
N TYR A 520 47.13 3.76 -17.29
CA TYR A 520 47.92 4.00 -16.07
C TYR A 520 49.41 4.22 -16.38
N CYS A 521 50.05 3.32 -17.14
CA CYS A 521 51.46 3.48 -17.52
C CYS A 521 51.73 4.74 -18.34
N SER A 522 50.72 5.28 -19.05
CA SER A 522 50.89 6.50 -19.85
C SER A 522 50.98 7.78 -19.02
N LEU A 523 50.66 7.71 -17.72
CA LEU A 523 50.69 8.85 -16.80
C LEU A 523 52.09 9.12 -16.25
N PHE A 524 52.98 8.12 -16.28
CA PHE A 524 54.35 8.20 -15.81
C PHE A 524 55.29 8.86 -16.84
N SER A 525 56.38 9.46 -16.35
CA SER A 525 57.43 10.01 -17.20
C SER A 525 58.29 8.92 -17.85
N GLU A 526 59.06 9.29 -18.89
CA GLU A 526 59.90 8.35 -19.66
C GLU A 526 61.01 7.67 -18.83
N GLN A 527 61.38 8.22 -17.67
CA GLN A 527 62.39 7.62 -16.80
C GLN A 527 61.84 6.48 -15.93
N GLU A 528 60.52 6.42 -15.74
CA GLU A 528 59.87 5.50 -14.82
C GLU A 528 59.74 4.08 -15.40
N VAL A 529 59.76 3.09 -14.52
CA VAL A 529 59.73 1.67 -14.92
C VAL A 529 58.43 1.30 -15.64
N GLU A 530 57.30 1.87 -15.21
CA GLU A 530 55.99 1.69 -15.83
C GLU A 530 56.01 2.08 -17.30
N LYS A 531 56.63 3.22 -17.62
CA LYS A 531 56.69 3.73 -18.98
C LYS A 531 57.69 2.97 -19.84
N LYS A 532 58.84 2.57 -19.26
CA LYS A 532 59.89 1.81 -19.95
C LYS A 532 59.44 0.40 -20.34
N ALA A 533 58.82 -0.33 -19.42
CA ALA A 533 58.48 -1.74 -19.64
C ALA A 533 57.10 -1.98 -20.28
N VAL A 534 56.22 -0.96 -20.38
CA VAL A 534 54.86 -1.12 -20.94
C VAL A 534 54.86 -1.67 -22.37
N GLY A 535 55.87 -1.33 -23.19
CA GLY A 535 55.98 -1.81 -24.56
C GLY A 535 56.13 -3.33 -24.65
N VAL A 536 56.87 -3.92 -23.70
CA VAL A 536 57.04 -5.38 -23.61
C VAL A 536 55.78 -6.05 -23.07
N VAL A 537 55.17 -5.49 -22.01
CA VAL A 537 53.91 -6.02 -21.47
C VAL A 537 52.81 -6.02 -22.54
N ARG A 538 52.72 -4.96 -23.35
CA ARG A 538 51.78 -4.89 -24.48
C ARG A 538 52.01 -6.00 -25.49
N LYS A 539 53.25 -6.23 -25.93
CA LYS A 539 53.60 -7.32 -26.86
C LYS A 539 53.21 -8.69 -26.31
N ILE A 540 53.40 -8.91 -25.00
CA ILE A 540 53.00 -10.17 -24.35
C ILE A 540 51.48 -10.34 -24.41
N VAL A 541 50.70 -9.33 -24.02
CA VAL A 541 49.22 -9.36 -24.04
C VAL A 541 48.66 -9.54 -25.46
N GLU A 542 49.28 -8.92 -26.48
CA GLU A 542 48.87 -9.08 -27.89
C GLU A 542 49.04 -10.52 -28.39
N LYS A 543 50.08 -11.22 -27.89
CA LYS A 543 50.36 -12.62 -28.26
C LYS A 543 49.63 -13.63 -27.37
N ARG A 544 49.31 -13.27 -26.13
CA ARG A 544 48.60 -14.09 -25.13
C ARG A 544 47.40 -13.32 -24.62
N LYS A 545 46.25 -13.50 -25.28
CA LYS A 545 45.03 -12.73 -25.00
C LYS A 545 44.50 -12.93 -23.58
N GLU A 546 44.82 -14.06 -22.96
CA GLU A 546 44.48 -14.42 -21.59
C GLU A 546 45.39 -13.77 -20.53
N ALA A 547 46.51 -13.16 -20.93
CA ALA A 547 47.44 -12.51 -20.03
C ALA A 547 46.85 -11.22 -19.45
N ARG A 548 46.93 -11.06 -18.12
CA ARG A 548 46.50 -9.87 -17.40
C ARG A 548 47.69 -9.02 -16.99
N ALA A 549 47.85 -7.87 -17.62
CA ALA A 549 48.95 -6.93 -17.39
C ALA A 549 49.04 -6.43 -15.93
N PRO A 550 47.95 -6.05 -15.23
CA PRO A 550 48.04 -5.70 -13.81
C PRO A 550 48.64 -6.82 -12.95
N LYS A 551 48.26 -8.07 -13.24
CA LYS A 551 48.71 -9.24 -12.48
C LYS A 551 50.19 -9.57 -12.76
N MET A 552 50.65 -9.37 -14.00
CA MET A 552 52.07 -9.47 -14.34
C MET A 552 52.95 -8.51 -13.53
N TRP A 553 52.38 -7.38 -13.09
CA TRP A 553 53.10 -6.35 -12.35
C TRP A 553 53.19 -6.61 -10.84
N GLN A 554 52.30 -7.45 -10.30
CA GLN A 554 52.11 -7.66 -8.86
C GLN A 554 52.38 -9.10 -8.40
N ASP A 555 52.30 -10.10 -9.30
CA ASP A 555 52.42 -11.52 -8.97
C ASP A 555 53.58 -12.16 -9.74
N ALA A 556 54.69 -12.40 -9.03
CA ALA A 556 55.89 -13.00 -9.59
C ALA A 556 55.65 -14.40 -10.18
N LYS A 557 54.80 -15.22 -9.56
CA LYS A 557 54.51 -16.59 -10.02
C LYS A 557 53.68 -16.57 -11.30
N TYR A 558 52.72 -15.65 -11.38
CA TYR A 558 51.91 -15.47 -12.58
C TYR A 558 52.76 -14.98 -13.76
N LEU A 559 53.64 -14.00 -13.52
CA LEU A 559 54.57 -13.54 -14.55
C LEU A 559 55.51 -14.68 -14.97
N ALA A 560 56.09 -15.44 -14.03
CA ALA A 560 56.93 -16.59 -14.32
C ALA A 560 56.22 -17.63 -15.20
N GLY A 561 54.97 -17.99 -14.87
CA GLY A 561 54.16 -18.91 -15.68
C GLY A 561 53.94 -18.43 -17.12
N ILE A 562 53.82 -17.12 -17.33
CA ILE A 562 53.76 -16.54 -18.68
C ILE A 562 55.12 -16.70 -19.38
N LEU A 563 56.23 -16.35 -18.71
CA LEU A 563 57.59 -16.44 -19.27
C LEU A 563 57.97 -17.88 -19.67
N ILE A 564 57.60 -18.87 -18.84
CA ILE A 564 57.81 -20.30 -19.10
C ILE A 564 57.10 -20.75 -20.38
N GLY A 565 56.08 -20.04 -20.84
CA GLY A 565 55.42 -20.34 -22.10
C GLY A 565 55.99 -19.60 -23.32
N ILE A 566 56.89 -18.63 -23.14
CA ILE A 566 57.42 -17.81 -24.25
C ILE A 566 58.67 -18.47 -24.86
N PRO A 567 58.73 -18.69 -26.19
CA PRO A 567 59.91 -19.26 -26.85
C PRO A 567 61.21 -18.50 -26.56
N ASP A 568 62.32 -19.22 -26.44
CA ASP A 568 63.65 -18.69 -26.07
C ASP A 568 64.06 -17.44 -26.85
N LYS A 569 63.96 -17.48 -28.19
CA LYS A 569 64.33 -16.33 -29.05
C LYS A 569 63.53 -15.06 -28.74
N ILE A 570 62.27 -15.21 -28.33
CA ILE A 570 61.42 -14.07 -27.95
C ILE A 570 61.83 -13.59 -26.55
N LEU A 571 62.06 -14.51 -25.60
CA LEU A 571 62.55 -14.18 -24.25
C LEU A 571 63.82 -13.33 -24.30
N TRP A 572 64.79 -13.68 -25.15
CA TRP A 572 66.04 -12.94 -25.30
C TRP A 572 65.82 -11.46 -25.64
N SER A 573 64.75 -11.14 -26.38
CA SER A 573 64.44 -9.77 -26.80
C SER A 573 63.66 -8.94 -25.79
N ILE A 574 63.16 -9.57 -24.72
CA ILE A 574 62.26 -8.91 -23.76
C ILE A 574 62.76 -8.97 -22.30
N VAL A 575 63.68 -9.89 -21.97
CA VAL A 575 64.04 -10.20 -20.57
C VAL A 575 64.53 -8.98 -19.80
N GLU A 576 65.36 -8.14 -20.42
CA GLU A 576 65.93 -6.95 -19.80
C GLU A 576 64.83 -6.02 -19.29
N MET A 577 63.80 -5.78 -20.12
CA MET A 577 62.66 -4.95 -19.75
C MET A 577 61.72 -5.65 -18.76
N VAL A 578 61.62 -6.99 -18.82
CA VAL A 578 60.84 -7.77 -17.84
C VAL A 578 61.48 -7.66 -16.45
N GLN A 579 62.81 -7.68 -16.34
CA GLN A 579 63.52 -7.54 -15.06
C GLN A 579 63.33 -6.17 -14.40
N LEU A 580 62.99 -5.13 -15.18
CA LEU A 580 62.65 -3.81 -14.66
C LEU A 580 61.26 -3.75 -14.00
N ILE A 581 60.39 -4.74 -14.25
CA ILE A 581 59.09 -4.84 -13.59
C ILE A 581 59.32 -5.10 -12.09
N PRO A 582 58.52 -4.53 -11.17
CA PRO A 582 58.75 -4.67 -9.72
C PRO A 582 58.90 -6.12 -9.22
N VAL A 583 58.13 -7.05 -9.80
CA VAL A 583 58.21 -8.50 -9.52
C VAL A 583 59.06 -9.28 -10.53
N GLY A 584 59.70 -8.58 -11.46
CA GLY A 584 60.36 -9.10 -12.65
C GLY A 584 61.55 -10.00 -12.33
N LYS A 585 62.48 -9.55 -11.48
CA LYS A 585 63.66 -10.35 -11.09
C LYS A 585 63.27 -11.71 -10.51
N VAL A 586 62.39 -11.69 -9.50
CA VAL A 586 61.88 -12.90 -8.83
C VAL A 586 61.12 -13.79 -9.82
N ALA A 587 60.31 -13.21 -10.72
CA ALA A 587 59.61 -13.99 -11.74
C ALA A 587 60.57 -14.65 -12.74
N CYS A 588 61.63 -13.95 -13.14
CA CYS A 588 62.65 -14.48 -14.03
C CYS A 588 63.46 -15.61 -13.36
N GLU A 589 63.82 -15.49 -12.08
CA GLU A 589 64.47 -16.57 -11.31
C GLU A 589 63.58 -17.82 -11.21
N ILE A 590 62.29 -17.66 -10.91
CA ILE A 590 61.33 -18.78 -10.90
C ILE A 590 61.26 -19.43 -12.28
N ALA A 591 61.14 -18.62 -13.34
CA ALA A 591 61.10 -19.13 -14.71
C ALA A 591 62.41 -19.83 -15.11
N ALA A 592 63.57 -19.34 -14.66
CA ALA A 592 64.87 -19.94 -14.92
C ALA A 592 64.98 -21.34 -14.30
N ARG A 593 64.54 -21.51 -13.05
CA ARG A 593 64.54 -22.82 -12.37
C ARG A 593 63.64 -23.84 -13.07
N GLU A 594 62.44 -23.43 -13.46
CA GLU A 594 61.50 -24.31 -14.18
C GLU A 594 61.97 -24.64 -15.60
N LEU A 595 62.55 -23.67 -16.31
CA LEU A 595 63.06 -23.89 -17.67
C LEU A 595 64.36 -24.67 -17.69
N LEU A 596 65.11 -24.77 -16.58
CA LEU A 596 66.34 -25.56 -16.50
C LEU A 596 66.09 -27.04 -16.84
N ASP A 597 64.99 -27.58 -16.33
CA ASP A 597 64.56 -28.97 -16.54
C ASP A 597 63.44 -29.11 -17.57
N GLY A 598 62.77 -28.00 -17.89
CA GLY A 598 61.57 -28.04 -18.70
C GLY A 598 60.41 -28.70 -17.95
N ASN A 599 59.32 -28.96 -18.66
CA ASN A 599 58.14 -29.61 -18.13
C ASN A 599 57.48 -30.49 -19.20
N GLU A 600 56.32 -31.08 -18.88
CA GLU A 600 55.60 -31.99 -19.79
C GLU A 600 55.26 -31.37 -21.16
N VAL A 601 55.21 -30.05 -21.26
CA VAL A 601 54.76 -29.31 -22.45
C VAL A 601 55.90 -28.56 -23.15
N ARG A 602 57.00 -28.25 -22.44
CA ARG A 602 58.14 -27.49 -22.96
C ARG A 602 59.46 -28.18 -22.58
N PRO A 603 60.35 -28.49 -23.54
CA PRO A 603 61.67 -29.04 -23.23
C PRO A 603 62.53 -28.01 -22.44
N PRO A 604 63.64 -28.46 -21.82
CA PRO A 604 64.61 -27.57 -21.19
C PRO A 604 64.92 -26.36 -22.08
N GLY A 605 64.88 -25.17 -21.48
CA GLY A 605 65.20 -23.92 -22.14
C GLY A 605 66.67 -23.84 -22.52
N HIS A 606 66.97 -23.08 -23.57
CA HIS A 606 68.35 -22.84 -23.98
C HIS A 606 69.17 -22.23 -22.82
N PRO A 607 70.42 -22.66 -22.56
CA PRO A 607 71.24 -22.14 -21.45
C PRO A 607 71.41 -20.61 -21.47
N LEU A 608 71.50 -20.03 -22.67
CA LEU A 608 71.50 -18.56 -22.85
C LEU A 608 70.23 -17.91 -22.30
N THR A 609 69.06 -18.55 -22.44
CA THR A 609 67.80 -18.07 -21.85
C THR A 609 67.89 -18.06 -20.34
N ILE A 610 68.41 -19.14 -19.73
CA ILE A 610 68.54 -19.25 -18.27
C ILE A 610 69.49 -18.16 -17.74
N TRP A 611 70.63 -17.97 -18.39
CA TRP A 611 71.60 -16.91 -18.04
C TRP A 611 71.01 -15.50 -18.18
N LEU A 612 70.25 -15.24 -19.25
CA LEU A 612 69.56 -13.97 -19.45
C LEU A 612 68.46 -13.73 -18.41
N LEU A 613 67.72 -14.77 -18.01
CA LEU A 613 66.68 -14.67 -16.98
C LEU A 613 67.25 -14.30 -15.61
N VAL A 614 68.42 -14.81 -15.23
CA VAL A 614 69.10 -14.44 -13.97
C VAL A 614 69.86 -13.12 -14.04
N GLY A 615 69.70 -12.34 -15.13
CA GLY A 615 70.25 -10.98 -15.22
C GLY A 615 71.73 -10.94 -15.56
N GLU A 616 72.19 -11.92 -16.35
CA GLU A 616 73.60 -12.03 -16.76
C GLU A 616 74.56 -12.32 -15.59
N ASP A 617 74.02 -12.69 -14.43
CA ASP A 617 74.76 -13.04 -13.23
C ASP A 617 75.28 -14.48 -13.31
N LEU A 618 76.60 -14.61 -13.28
CA LEU A 618 77.27 -15.90 -13.37
C LEU A 618 77.10 -16.72 -12.09
N GLU A 619 77.07 -16.08 -10.92
CA GLU A 619 76.94 -16.77 -9.63
C GLU A 619 75.53 -17.36 -9.50
N GLU A 620 74.50 -16.57 -9.82
CA GLU A 620 73.10 -17.04 -9.77
C GLU A 620 72.83 -18.13 -10.83
N PHE A 621 73.38 -17.99 -12.05
CA PHE A 621 73.27 -19.04 -13.07
C PHE A 621 73.84 -20.37 -12.55
N VAL A 622 75.01 -20.30 -11.94
CA VAL A 622 75.70 -21.46 -11.37
C VAL A 622 74.93 -22.05 -10.20
N GLU A 623 74.38 -21.21 -9.31
CA GLU A 623 73.57 -21.65 -8.17
C GLU A 623 72.32 -22.41 -8.61
N ILE A 624 71.61 -21.90 -9.62
CA ILE A 624 70.43 -22.57 -10.18
C ILE A 624 70.78 -23.95 -10.75
N VAL A 625 71.93 -24.07 -11.43
CA VAL A 625 72.38 -25.35 -12.01
C VAL A 625 72.85 -26.32 -10.91
N ALA A 626 73.48 -25.82 -9.84
CA ALA A 626 74.02 -26.60 -8.73
C ALA A 626 72.96 -27.30 -7.86
N VAL A 627 71.67 -27.03 -8.09
CA VAL A 627 70.55 -27.79 -7.50
C VAL A 627 70.53 -29.25 -7.99
N LYS A 628 71.13 -29.52 -9.16
CA LYS A 628 71.22 -30.87 -9.74
C LYS A 628 72.19 -31.75 -8.96
N ALA A 629 71.99 -33.07 -9.04
CA ALA A 629 73.00 -34.01 -8.60
C ALA A 629 74.29 -33.79 -9.41
N ARG A 630 75.45 -34.00 -8.79
CA ARG A 630 76.76 -33.65 -9.37
C ARG A 630 76.99 -34.20 -10.79
N GLU A 631 76.55 -35.43 -11.07
CA GLU A 631 76.69 -36.05 -12.39
C GLU A 631 75.78 -35.37 -13.43
N ASP A 632 74.54 -35.05 -13.05
CA ASP A 632 73.57 -34.35 -13.89
C ASP A 632 73.95 -32.88 -14.13
N GLU A 633 74.57 -32.22 -13.15
CA GLU A 633 75.15 -30.89 -13.31
C GLU A 633 76.27 -30.90 -14.35
N ILE A 634 77.23 -31.83 -14.26
CA ILE A 634 78.33 -31.94 -15.23
C ILE A 634 77.78 -32.23 -16.63
N ALA A 635 76.80 -33.14 -16.75
CA ALA A 635 76.16 -33.46 -18.03
C ALA A 635 75.42 -32.26 -18.63
N TYR A 636 74.66 -31.52 -17.81
CA TYR A 636 73.97 -30.30 -18.23
C TYR A 636 74.98 -29.24 -18.70
N LEU A 637 76.03 -28.96 -17.93
CA LEU A 637 77.03 -27.94 -18.26
C LEU A 637 77.80 -28.27 -19.55
N LYS A 638 78.14 -29.54 -19.79
CA LYS A 638 78.76 -29.98 -21.05
C LYS A 638 77.85 -29.75 -22.25
N ASN A 639 76.57 -30.13 -22.13
CA ASN A 639 75.59 -29.87 -23.19
C ASN A 639 75.37 -28.36 -23.40
N ALA A 640 75.34 -27.60 -22.30
CA ALA A 640 75.18 -26.15 -22.34
C ALA A 640 76.34 -25.48 -23.11
N LEU A 641 77.58 -25.92 -22.89
CA LEU A 641 78.75 -25.43 -23.63
C LEU A 641 78.60 -25.63 -25.14
N ILE A 642 78.17 -26.82 -25.59
CA ILE A 642 77.95 -27.11 -27.01
C ILE A 642 76.90 -26.16 -27.61
N LEU A 643 75.77 -25.97 -26.91
CA LEU A 643 74.68 -25.11 -27.36
C LEU A 643 75.08 -23.62 -27.38
N LEU A 644 75.83 -23.18 -26.38
CA LEU A 644 76.31 -21.80 -26.24
C LEU A 644 77.35 -21.43 -27.30
N GLU A 645 78.29 -22.34 -27.61
CA GLU A 645 79.29 -22.16 -28.67
C GLU A 645 78.66 -22.11 -30.07
N ALA A 646 77.58 -22.88 -30.28
CA ALA A 646 76.81 -22.86 -31.53
C ALA A 646 75.88 -21.63 -31.66
N THR A 647 75.65 -20.88 -30.57
CA THR A 647 74.72 -19.74 -30.55
C THR A 647 75.45 -18.43 -30.87
N PRO A 648 75.04 -17.69 -31.92
CA PRO A 648 75.66 -16.41 -32.26
C PRO A 648 75.50 -15.36 -31.15
N LYS A 649 76.56 -14.59 -30.89
CA LYS A 649 76.60 -13.49 -29.90
C LYS A 649 76.51 -13.92 -28.43
N THR A 650 76.74 -15.19 -28.12
CA THR A 650 76.95 -15.63 -26.73
C THR A 650 78.17 -14.93 -26.11
N PRO A 651 78.08 -14.39 -24.89
CA PRO A 651 79.23 -13.80 -24.19
C PRO A 651 80.33 -14.85 -23.95
N LYS A 652 81.58 -14.52 -24.31
CA LYS A 652 82.74 -15.39 -24.10
C LYS A 652 83.00 -15.67 -22.61
N ILE A 653 82.73 -14.68 -21.76
CA ILE A 653 82.90 -14.79 -20.31
C ILE A 653 82.06 -15.92 -19.71
N LEU A 654 80.83 -16.13 -20.21
CA LEU A 654 79.96 -17.22 -19.80
C LEU A 654 80.57 -18.57 -20.22
N ILE A 655 80.99 -18.70 -21.48
CA ILE A 655 81.57 -19.95 -22.01
C ILE A 655 82.85 -20.33 -21.25
N GLU A 656 83.74 -19.36 -21.00
CA GLU A 656 84.99 -19.59 -20.27
C GLU A 656 84.75 -19.99 -18.82
N ALA A 657 83.80 -19.32 -18.14
CA ALA A 657 83.44 -19.65 -16.76
C ALA A 657 82.83 -21.05 -16.63
N LEU A 658 81.96 -21.46 -17.57
CA LEU A 658 81.38 -22.81 -17.54
C LEU A 658 82.42 -23.89 -17.86
N LYS A 659 83.39 -23.63 -18.76
CA LYS A 659 84.52 -24.54 -19.01
C LYS A 659 85.35 -24.75 -17.75
N ASP A 660 85.75 -23.67 -17.08
CA ASP A 660 86.52 -23.72 -15.84
C ASP A 660 85.77 -24.46 -14.73
N ARG A 661 84.44 -24.26 -14.61
CA ARG A 661 83.60 -24.99 -13.66
C ARG A 661 83.57 -26.49 -13.94
N VAL A 662 83.32 -26.89 -15.19
CA VAL A 662 83.31 -28.32 -15.59
C VAL A 662 84.67 -28.96 -15.30
N GLU A 663 85.78 -28.31 -15.68
CA GLU A 663 87.12 -28.81 -15.41
C GLU A 663 87.40 -28.98 -13.91
N LYS A 664 87.00 -28.00 -13.08
CA LYS A 664 87.14 -28.09 -11.61
C LYS A 664 86.32 -29.23 -11.02
N MET A 665 85.09 -29.42 -11.48
CA MET A 665 84.20 -30.50 -11.03
C MET A 665 84.71 -31.88 -11.42
N GLU A 666 85.33 -32.01 -12.60
CA GLU A 666 85.93 -33.26 -13.10
C GLU A 666 87.27 -33.59 -12.45
N ARG A 667 88.13 -32.59 -12.20
CA ARG A 667 89.37 -32.79 -11.44
C ARG A 667 89.09 -33.24 -10.01
N SER A 668 88.00 -32.76 -9.43
CA SER A 668 87.51 -33.18 -8.11
C SER A 668 86.90 -34.60 -8.09
N THR A 669 86.79 -35.30 -9.23
CA THR A 669 86.41 -36.72 -9.35
C THR A 669 87.61 -37.63 -9.54
N ILE A 670 88.77 -37.08 -9.97
CA ILE A 670 90.01 -37.82 -10.15
C ILE A 670 90.88 -37.62 -8.89
N SER A 671 90.46 -38.29 -7.81
CA SER A 671 91.33 -38.66 -6.70
C SER A 671 90.83 -39.96 -6.09
N PRO A 672 91.30 -41.11 -6.57
CA PRO A 672 91.12 -42.38 -5.89
C PRO A 672 92.32 -42.63 -4.96
N GLU A 673 92.02 -43.12 -3.76
CA GLU A 673 92.68 -44.24 -3.05
C GLU A 673 92.84 -44.03 -1.54
N ASN A 674 92.10 -44.86 -0.80
CA ASN A 674 92.52 -45.61 0.40
C ASN A 674 93.50 -44.97 1.39
N GLN A 675 92.94 -44.51 2.51
CA GLN A 675 93.40 -44.74 3.90
C GLN A 675 92.19 -44.37 4.77
N GLY A 676 91.48 -45.29 5.43
CA GLY A 676 91.97 -46.05 6.56
C GLY A 676 91.44 -45.42 7.86
N PHE A 677 90.41 -46.05 8.46
CA PHE A 677 90.00 -45.98 9.87
C PHE A 677 89.84 -44.61 10.58
N GLY A 678 88.66 -44.40 11.17
CA GLY A 678 88.53 -43.49 12.32
C GLY A 678 87.10 -43.07 12.64
N ALA A 679 86.42 -43.84 13.47
CA ALA A 679 85.19 -43.41 14.13
C ALA A 679 85.41 -42.15 14.98
N GLN A 680 84.45 -41.24 15.02
CA GLN A 680 83.95 -40.67 16.28
C GLN A 680 82.64 -39.88 16.08
N ASN A 681 81.66 -40.26 16.91
CA ASN A 681 80.50 -39.48 17.28
C ASN A 681 80.93 -38.14 17.91
N GLU A 682 80.11 -37.10 17.73
CA GLU A 682 79.54 -36.23 18.79
C GLU A 682 78.92 -34.99 18.13
N THR A 683 77.59 -34.94 18.04
CA THR A 683 76.71 -34.13 18.91
C THR A 683 77.03 -32.63 18.92
N GLY A 684 76.18 -31.86 18.23
CA GLY A 684 76.31 -30.41 18.16
C GLY A 684 75.04 -29.70 17.72
N MET A 685 73.89 -30.17 18.19
CA MET A 685 72.61 -29.49 18.06
C MET A 685 72.70 -28.11 18.76
N LYS A 686 72.66 -27.01 18.00
CA LYS A 686 72.18 -25.73 18.52
C LYS A 686 71.23 -25.08 17.52
N MET A 687 69.95 -25.23 17.86
CA MET A 687 68.89 -24.31 17.50
C MET A 687 69.34 -22.85 17.64
N ARG A 688 68.94 -22.00 16.68
CA ARG A 688 68.38 -20.71 17.04
C ARG A 688 67.25 -20.34 16.10
N ARG A 689 66.11 -20.09 16.75
CA ARG A 689 64.82 -19.64 16.23
C ARG A 689 64.96 -18.29 15.52
N LYS A 690 64.10 -18.13 14.50
CA LYS A 690 63.31 -16.95 14.10
C LYS A 690 64.04 -15.60 14.14
N ASN A 691 64.17 -14.98 12.98
CA ASN A 691 63.14 -14.03 12.52
C ASN A 691 62.77 -14.32 11.08
#